data_AF-A0A978TAH7-F1
#
_entry.id   AF-A0A978TAH7-F1
#
_cell.length_a   1.000
_cell.length_b   1.000
_cell.length_c   1.000
_cell.angle_alpha   90.00
_cell.angle_beta   90.00
_cell.angle_gamma   90.00
#
_symmetry.space_group_name_H-M   'P 1'
#
loop_
_entity.id
_entity.type
_entity.pdbx_description
1 polymer ?
#
loop_
_entity_poly.entity_id
_entity_poly.type
_entity_poly.pdbx_seq_one_letter_code
_entity_poly.pdbx_strand_id
1 'polypeptide(L)'
;MLNRFWEAIGYVFALNGEAFRIAATWPEALKVALLVVLLAGLSQGIGQSIILFLNQVKPVRFVLSLAINAVLFTLGFLALVLSTWLLTLTPWSQSVPFEQLVTVLGLAYAPLLFSFLGALPYLGLPILNLLSVWHLLAMVVGFGAITNLGLMGAFRYVFLGWLVLQILQNTIGRPIASLGKRIANRAAGVELVTSRRDLTASMQESLDEVSTRWRDQLNQRVETLQQGDVMAAIMGDYPPLAMAGAAPGASVALADTAKSKQRGWGNAFKTVVSLLAMVLLTIVVLILLRPIREWWFGWFASLPNLLQLVLNLIWIGVVALIVAGLLAPLETLGWWAGWYEDEVNTTIKAGELATPAPADQTFSRYVVYLDGIGKSTFEYLPDIEEFLDTLAPTLPDDVALVRGIMPYSVMNAPLDEDRPLAFLWRYADKLRFANPASLLGLLVNIRNVLIVGVSADKRYGPLYNQGMAQVVYNGLVKNGYQLGSGTPVTFIGYSGGGQMSCASAPYLKRALGAPIDVISLGGVISANVNALQLEHLYHLVGDKDVVEGIGPKMFPGRWPVFPLSYWNRAKRRGKITIIPMGPVGHQVPGGILDPNLVLADGRSSLQQTIDTINAILRGDILDDAPEAQSRKHSNYDDFIANPLVQYQRYPLDQRPTPDLYVPVAAWMGRLILPPKAERFQGVYYEIHHAPGEHAGLLGQVVKLCWSTDPRTQRFVQAVTHDVHFSAEAEYSSQVGGVIHPVRLNHWLQVDPLESLAGSLPDDDLIVAVENPQVDRGAEGVTLRIRSQPMEVTGRYYGLVQFIEPVAHTDQFRVRHFNRISRAFDGPEEVVSLPPVNRMSAYGSFPSVTQGLEQSPLNETGWYIYGAPDPAGRFVVQALGPRALFRLQPDRVVFGGAKAAYRYIRREAWADVIAQKGKVSSVLCTQRDNGRPEAITAAMAEWQEGDRALVLHTYGGIGGEKKEPAAFSPIFFGHFAYGRADVIRDPLADELRFEIRYHQVYAHNIDGLIAGTIHWSRYQGDRQRGWLGNRPTCDILVKLDAFSQTYDFDTRRFSPLQGMEGFLQAMTARYRIGDGTGGTFVGPSNNCSQDSNQALFASLQTLTRGVSNQDAALLAWADRHPDQAADFRRMLRLGQDLKSTLQPMGNLRPDWEKNEFNLGSTLEDEPLRNLIMGLGSWRTILPRKASDVVVKQFLKYEASAWVLRTSQVGGYDPTIEPIAPMTF
;
A
#
# COMPACT_ATOMS: atom_id res chain seq x y z
N MET A 1 11.19 -60.37 6.22
CA MET A 1 11.07 -59.00 6.79
C MET A 1 10.15 -58.09 5.97
N LEU A 2 10.32 -57.94 4.64
CA LEU A 2 9.55 -56.96 3.84
C LEU A 2 8.01 -57.14 3.88
N ASN A 3 7.47 -58.36 3.81
CA ASN A 3 6.00 -58.54 3.80
C ASN A 3 5.36 -58.15 5.14
N ARG A 4 5.97 -58.53 6.27
CA ARG A 4 5.51 -58.14 7.61
C ARG A 4 5.67 -56.64 7.88
N PHE A 5 6.67 -55.99 7.27
CA PHE A 5 6.87 -54.53 7.33
C PHE A 5 5.67 -53.77 6.75
N TRP A 6 5.16 -54.19 5.60
CA TRP A 6 4.01 -53.55 4.95
C TRP A 6 2.67 -53.84 5.65
N GLU A 7 2.50 -55.04 6.20
CA GLU A 7 1.37 -55.38 7.07
C GLU A 7 1.32 -54.46 8.30
N ALA A 8 2.44 -54.27 9.01
CA ALA A 8 2.52 -53.37 10.17
C ALA A 8 2.18 -51.92 9.82
N ILE A 9 2.62 -51.42 8.66
CA ILE A 9 2.32 -50.05 8.21
C ILE A 9 0.82 -49.87 7.95
N GLY A 10 0.18 -50.80 7.23
CA GLY A 10 -1.24 -50.67 6.93
C GLY A 10 -2.14 -50.77 8.16
N TYR A 11 -1.74 -51.56 9.16
CA TYR A 11 -2.39 -51.61 10.46
C TYR A 11 -2.33 -50.29 11.25
N VAL A 12 -1.22 -49.56 11.16
CA VAL A 12 -1.07 -48.21 11.74
C VAL A 12 -1.99 -47.21 11.04
N PHE A 13 -2.12 -47.30 9.71
CA PHE A 13 -3.03 -46.44 8.94
C PHE A 13 -4.50 -46.63 9.31
N ALA A 14 -4.91 -47.85 9.66
CA ALA A 14 -6.26 -48.16 10.10
C ALA A 14 -6.59 -47.65 11.52
N LEU A 15 -5.61 -47.06 12.24
CA LEU A 15 -5.75 -46.63 13.64
C LEU A 15 -6.35 -47.74 14.54
N ASN A 16 -5.97 -49.00 14.29
CA ASN A 16 -6.48 -50.16 15.03
C ASN A 16 -5.54 -50.50 16.20
N GLY A 17 -6.03 -50.31 17.43
CA GLY A 17 -5.26 -50.58 18.65
C GLY A 17 -4.82 -52.04 18.80
N GLU A 18 -5.60 -53.01 18.33
CA GLU A 18 -5.22 -54.44 18.39
C GLU A 18 -3.99 -54.72 17.52
N ALA A 19 -3.91 -54.03 16.39
CA ALA A 19 -2.82 -54.22 15.46
C ALA A 19 -1.49 -53.62 15.97
N PHE A 20 -1.54 -52.54 16.76
CA PHE A 20 -0.38 -52.04 17.50
C PHE A 20 0.12 -53.05 18.55
N ARG A 21 -0.78 -53.77 19.24
CA ARG A 21 -0.38 -54.83 20.19
C ARG A 21 0.27 -56.01 19.48
N ILE A 22 -0.32 -56.47 18.37
CA ILE A 22 0.24 -57.56 17.55
C ILE A 22 1.63 -57.18 17.04
N ALA A 23 1.78 -55.98 16.46
CA ALA A 23 3.06 -55.51 15.95
C ALA A 23 4.15 -55.37 17.03
N ALA A 24 3.78 -55.00 18.27
CA ALA A 24 4.70 -54.87 19.39
C ALA A 24 5.27 -56.23 19.88
N THR A 25 4.62 -57.35 19.57
CA THR A 25 5.05 -58.71 19.98
C THR A 25 6.00 -59.40 19.00
N TRP A 26 6.34 -58.77 17.87
CA TRP A 26 7.22 -59.41 16.88
C TRP A 26 8.70 -59.42 17.32
N PRO A 27 9.45 -60.50 17.07
CA PRO A 27 10.87 -60.61 17.47
C PRO A 27 11.78 -59.49 16.94
N GLU A 28 11.39 -58.84 15.84
CA GLU A 28 12.15 -57.78 15.17
C GLU A 28 11.44 -56.41 15.20
N ALA A 29 10.41 -56.25 16.06
CA ALA A 29 9.54 -55.06 16.08
C ALA A 29 10.31 -53.75 16.34
N LEU A 30 11.27 -53.78 17.27
CA LEU A 30 12.10 -52.62 17.60
C LEU A 30 12.93 -52.15 16.40
N LYS A 31 13.57 -53.07 15.67
CA LYS A 31 14.36 -52.73 14.47
C LYS A 31 13.48 -52.15 13.37
N VAL A 32 12.27 -52.71 13.19
CA VAL A 32 11.27 -52.20 12.24
C VAL A 32 10.83 -50.79 12.61
N ALA A 33 10.52 -50.53 13.89
CA ALA A 33 10.10 -49.21 14.35
C ALA A 33 11.19 -48.14 14.14
N LEU A 34 12.45 -48.44 14.47
CA LEU A 34 13.57 -47.53 14.22
C LEU A 34 13.82 -47.29 12.73
N LEU A 35 13.66 -48.32 11.89
CA LEU A 35 13.74 -48.17 10.44
C LEU A 35 12.61 -47.30 9.89
N VAL A 36 11.38 -47.44 10.39
CA VAL A 36 10.23 -46.58 10.01
C VAL A 36 10.52 -45.13 10.36
N VAL A 37 11.02 -44.84 11.56
CA VAL A 37 11.36 -43.47 11.99
C VAL A 37 12.47 -42.88 11.13
N LEU A 38 13.52 -43.66 10.83
CA LEU A 38 14.63 -43.20 9.99
C LEU A 38 14.16 -42.87 8.56
N LEU A 39 13.35 -43.76 7.96
CA LEU A 39 12.79 -43.55 6.63
C LEU A 39 11.77 -42.39 6.62
N ALA A 40 11.00 -42.21 7.69
CA ALA A 40 10.11 -41.06 7.86
C ALA A 40 10.90 -39.75 7.95
N GLY A 41 12.01 -39.74 8.70
CA GLY A 41 12.92 -38.60 8.77
C GLY A 41 13.55 -38.24 7.42
N LEU A 42 13.96 -39.25 6.64
CA LEU A 42 14.46 -39.05 5.27
C LEU A 42 13.36 -38.51 4.35
N SER A 43 12.17 -39.10 4.40
CA SER A 43 10.99 -38.69 3.63
C SER A 43 10.58 -37.25 3.94
N GLN A 44 10.58 -36.86 5.23
CA GLN A 44 10.32 -35.50 5.67
C GLN A 44 11.43 -34.54 5.21
N GLY A 45 12.70 -34.96 5.29
CA GLY A 45 13.82 -34.21 4.74
C GLY A 45 13.66 -33.92 3.25
N ILE A 46 13.18 -34.89 2.46
CA ILE A 46 12.86 -34.71 1.03
C ILE A 46 11.68 -33.74 0.86
N GLY A 47 10.60 -33.93 1.62
CA GLY A 47 9.42 -33.05 1.57
C GLY A 47 9.71 -31.58 1.93
N GLN A 48 10.75 -31.35 2.73
CA GLN A 48 11.23 -30.03 3.16
C GLN A 48 12.56 -29.61 2.51
N SER A 49 12.99 -30.32 1.46
CA SER A 49 14.29 -30.14 0.81
C SER A 49 14.52 -28.73 0.26
N ILE A 50 13.46 -27.97 0.02
CA ILE A 50 13.53 -26.56 -0.38
C ILE A 50 14.46 -25.73 0.50
N ILE A 51 14.53 -26.00 1.81
CA ILE A 51 15.42 -25.27 2.73
C ILE A 51 16.89 -25.41 2.30
N LEU A 52 17.29 -26.58 1.83
CA LEU A 52 18.66 -26.82 1.36
C LEU A 52 18.93 -26.08 0.04
N PHE A 53 17.94 -26.00 -0.85
CA PHE A 53 18.06 -25.22 -2.09
C PHE A 53 18.14 -23.72 -1.81
N LEU A 54 17.32 -23.20 -0.89
CA LEU A 54 17.33 -21.79 -0.50
C LEU A 54 18.69 -21.35 0.04
N ASN A 55 19.38 -22.24 0.76
CA ASN A 55 20.74 -22.04 1.27
C ASN A 55 21.84 -22.40 0.23
N GLN A 56 21.49 -22.60 -1.05
CA GLN A 56 22.42 -22.88 -2.15
C GLN A 56 23.39 -24.06 -1.87
N VAL A 57 22.89 -25.11 -1.22
CA VAL A 57 23.69 -26.29 -0.89
C VAL A 57 24.11 -27.04 -2.16
N LYS A 58 25.40 -27.37 -2.29
CA LYS A 58 25.93 -28.11 -3.46
C LYS A 58 25.36 -29.54 -3.55
N PRO A 59 25.20 -30.13 -4.76
CA PRO A 59 24.53 -31.43 -4.96
C PRO A 59 25.04 -32.60 -4.11
N VAL A 60 26.37 -32.74 -3.95
CA VAL A 60 26.95 -33.82 -3.13
C VAL A 60 26.65 -33.62 -1.62
N ARG A 61 26.66 -32.36 -1.17
CA ARG A 61 26.34 -31.99 0.21
C ARG A 61 24.85 -32.07 0.50
N PHE A 62 24.01 -31.95 -0.52
CA PHE A 62 22.56 -32.09 -0.42
C PHE A 62 22.17 -33.50 0.07
N VAL A 63 22.71 -34.56 -0.56
CA VAL A 63 22.46 -35.96 -0.15
C VAL A 63 22.96 -36.22 1.27
N LEU A 64 24.16 -35.72 1.60
CA LEU A 64 24.73 -35.83 2.94
C LEU A 64 23.86 -35.12 4.00
N SER A 65 23.34 -33.94 3.67
CA SER A 65 22.46 -33.16 4.55
C SER A 65 21.13 -33.86 4.79
N LEU A 66 20.54 -34.50 3.77
CA LEU A 66 19.35 -35.32 3.92
C LEU A 66 19.58 -36.51 4.86
N ALA A 67 20.70 -37.22 4.69
CA ALA A 67 21.05 -38.35 5.55
C ALA A 67 21.26 -37.92 7.01
N ILE A 68 21.99 -36.82 7.23
CA ILE A 68 22.23 -36.28 8.58
C ILE A 68 20.93 -35.78 9.22
N ASN A 69 20.05 -35.12 8.46
CA ASN A 69 18.74 -34.70 8.95
C ASN A 69 17.88 -35.89 9.37
N ALA A 70 17.90 -37.00 8.62
CA ALA A 70 17.17 -38.22 9.00
C ALA A 70 17.69 -38.82 10.32
N VAL A 71 19.01 -38.79 10.55
CA VAL A 71 19.62 -39.23 11.81
C VAL A 71 19.23 -38.30 12.96
N LEU A 72 19.35 -36.99 12.79
CA LEU A 72 18.95 -36.00 13.80
C LEU A 72 17.46 -36.10 14.14
N PHE A 73 16.61 -36.35 13.14
CA PHE A 73 15.19 -36.61 13.33
C PHE A 73 14.94 -37.84 14.20
N THR A 74 15.66 -38.93 13.94
CA THR A 74 15.57 -40.17 14.74
C THR A 74 16.01 -39.95 16.19
N LEU A 75 17.06 -39.16 16.42
CA LEU A 75 17.47 -38.77 17.77
C LEU A 75 16.41 -37.91 18.48
N GLY A 76 15.77 -37.00 17.75
CA GLY A 76 14.65 -36.21 18.26
C GLY A 76 13.45 -37.07 18.67
N PHE A 77 13.12 -38.09 17.87
CA PHE A 77 12.13 -39.11 18.22
C PHE A 77 12.51 -39.84 19.52
N LEU A 78 13.75 -40.33 19.66
CA LEU A 78 14.18 -41.02 20.88
C LEU A 78 14.08 -40.11 22.12
N ALA A 79 14.38 -38.82 21.98
CA ALA A 79 14.18 -37.84 23.04
C ALA A 79 12.71 -37.65 23.41
N LEU A 80 11.80 -37.63 22.42
CA LEU A 80 10.35 -37.60 22.66
C LEU A 80 9.88 -38.85 23.42
N VAL A 81 10.31 -40.03 23.00
CA VAL A 81 9.96 -41.29 23.67
C VAL A 81 10.50 -41.31 25.10
N LEU A 82 11.75 -40.87 25.30
CA LEU A 82 12.35 -40.75 26.63
C LEU A 82 11.55 -39.79 27.53
N SER A 83 11.16 -38.62 27.02
CA SER A 83 10.35 -37.66 27.78
C SER A 83 8.97 -38.22 28.15
N THR A 84 8.37 -39.02 27.26
CA THR A 84 7.08 -39.68 27.50
C THR A 84 7.22 -40.82 28.50
N TRP A 85 8.32 -41.58 28.42
CA TRP A 85 8.64 -42.65 29.36
C TRP A 85 8.94 -42.13 30.77
N LEU A 86 9.60 -40.98 30.91
CA LEU A 86 9.82 -40.38 32.23
C LEU A 86 8.50 -40.08 32.97
N LEU A 87 7.41 -39.80 32.24
CA LEU A 87 6.08 -39.64 32.83
C LEU A 87 5.50 -40.97 33.32
N THR A 88 5.81 -42.09 32.66
CA THR A 88 5.34 -43.43 33.07
C THR A 88 6.01 -43.95 34.34
N LEU A 89 7.11 -43.32 34.77
CA LEU A 89 7.78 -43.60 36.04
C LEU A 89 7.19 -42.86 37.24
N THR A 90 6.26 -41.92 37.01
CA THR A 90 5.65 -41.16 38.11
C THR A 90 4.69 -42.04 38.91
N PRO A 91 4.54 -41.82 40.24
CA PRO A 91 3.75 -42.71 41.11
C PRO A 91 2.27 -42.84 40.74
N TRP A 92 1.75 -41.91 39.94
CA TRP A 92 0.34 -41.87 39.51
C TRP A 92 0.14 -42.41 38.08
N SER A 93 1.16 -43.06 37.50
CA SER A 93 1.17 -43.51 36.12
C SER A 93 1.25 -45.03 35.97
N GLN A 94 0.97 -45.52 34.76
CA GLN A 94 1.13 -46.92 34.38
C GLN A 94 2.57 -47.14 33.89
N SER A 95 3.30 -48.06 34.53
CA SER A 95 4.68 -48.38 34.13
C SER A 95 4.69 -49.16 32.82
N VAL A 96 5.34 -48.59 31.79
CA VAL A 96 5.49 -49.21 30.47
C VAL A 96 6.98 -49.45 30.19
N PRO A 97 7.37 -50.64 29.69
CA PRO A 97 8.75 -50.87 29.24
C PRO A 97 9.16 -49.89 28.15
N PHE A 98 10.36 -49.31 28.28
CA PHE A 98 10.87 -48.33 27.33
C PHE A 98 10.90 -48.88 25.89
N GLU A 99 11.33 -50.14 25.71
CA GLU A 99 11.38 -50.80 24.40
C GLU A 99 10.01 -50.94 23.73
N GLN A 100 8.96 -51.23 24.50
CA GLN A 100 7.59 -51.30 23.99
C GLN A 100 7.11 -49.92 23.55
N LEU A 101 7.45 -48.87 24.32
CA LEU A 101 7.10 -47.50 23.99
C LEU A 101 7.83 -47.01 22.72
N VAL A 102 9.12 -47.32 22.57
CA VAL A 102 9.91 -47.03 21.35
C VAL A 102 9.31 -47.74 20.15
N THR A 103 8.92 -49.00 20.31
CA THR A 103 8.35 -49.80 19.22
C THR A 103 7.01 -49.22 18.75
N VAL A 104 6.09 -48.95 19.67
CA VAL A 104 4.73 -48.49 19.33
C VAL A 104 4.71 -47.05 18.85
N LEU A 105 5.41 -46.15 19.54
CA LEU A 105 5.49 -44.76 19.09
C LEU A 105 6.32 -44.65 17.80
N GLY A 106 7.33 -45.48 17.59
CA GLY A 106 8.09 -45.52 16.34
C GLY A 106 7.26 -46.01 15.15
N LEU A 107 6.43 -47.04 15.34
CA LEU A 107 5.48 -47.48 14.31
C LEU A 107 4.45 -46.39 13.97
N ALA A 108 4.06 -45.56 14.94
CA ALA A 108 3.16 -44.43 14.70
C ALA A 108 3.74 -43.34 13.77
N TYR A 109 5.04 -43.37 13.43
CA TYR A 109 5.63 -42.51 12.38
C TYR A 109 5.37 -43.02 10.96
N ALA A 110 4.74 -44.19 10.78
CA ALA A 110 4.44 -44.75 9.47
C ALA A 110 3.71 -43.78 8.50
N PRO A 111 2.76 -42.92 8.93
CA PRO A 111 2.16 -41.91 8.05
C PRO A 111 3.20 -40.95 7.44
N LEU A 112 4.25 -40.62 8.19
CA LEU A 112 5.29 -39.70 7.75
C LEU A 112 6.25 -40.33 6.72
N LEU A 113 6.16 -41.63 6.42
CA LEU A 113 6.85 -42.23 5.27
C LEU A 113 6.42 -41.59 3.94
N PHE A 114 5.22 -41.00 3.89
CA PHE A 114 4.68 -40.30 2.73
C PHE A 114 5.00 -38.81 2.70
N SER A 115 5.82 -38.31 3.65
CA SER A 115 6.18 -36.88 3.74
C SER A 115 6.93 -36.36 2.51
N PHE A 116 7.55 -37.24 1.70
CA PHE A 116 8.16 -36.88 0.42
C PHE A 116 7.13 -36.27 -0.55
N LEU A 117 5.84 -36.66 -0.47
CA LEU A 117 4.75 -36.02 -1.22
C LEU A 117 4.56 -34.56 -0.82
N GLY A 118 5.10 -34.16 0.32
CA GLY A 118 5.25 -32.77 0.71
C GLY A 118 5.99 -31.92 -0.32
N ALA A 119 6.90 -32.50 -1.12
CA ALA A 119 7.60 -31.76 -2.17
C ALA A 119 6.71 -31.46 -3.41
N LEU A 120 5.49 -32.00 -3.48
CA LEU A 120 4.56 -31.67 -4.56
C LEU A 120 4.17 -30.18 -4.51
N PRO A 121 4.16 -29.49 -5.65
CA PRO A 121 3.73 -28.11 -5.72
C PRO A 121 2.26 -27.99 -5.33
N TYR A 122 1.95 -26.98 -4.52
CA TYR A 122 0.64 -26.62 -3.99
C TYR A 122 0.03 -27.66 -3.02
N LEU A 123 -0.13 -28.91 -3.43
CA LEU A 123 -0.75 -29.99 -2.64
C LEU A 123 0.14 -30.49 -1.48
N GLY A 124 1.45 -30.28 -1.57
CA GLY A 124 2.39 -30.83 -0.59
C GLY A 124 2.17 -30.35 0.84
N LEU A 125 1.88 -29.06 1.05
CA LEU A 125 1.60 -28.52 2.40
C LEU A 125 0.32 -29.10 3.03
N PRO A 126 -0.85 -29.11 2.34
CA PRO A 126 -2.03 -29.83 2.82
C PRO A 126 -1.75 -31.30 3.16
N ILE A 127 -1.01 -32.02 2.31
CA ILE A 127 -0.65 -33.43 2.54
C ILE A 127 0.19 -33.56 3.82
N LEU A 128 1.23 -32.73 3.98
CA LEU A 128 2.06 -32.75 5.19
C LEU A 128 1.26 -32.48 6.47
N ASN A 129 0.32 -31.54 6.42
CA ASN A 129 -0.55 -31.24 7.55
C ASN A 129 -1.45 -32.45 7.88
N LEU A 130 -2.06 -33.08 6.87
CA LEU A 130 -2.88 -34.27 7.04
C LEU A 130 -2.08 -35.43 7.63
N LEU A 131 -0.89 -35.70 7.09
CA LEU A 131 0.01 -36.76 7.60
C LEU A 131 0.45 -36.48 9.03
N SER A 132 0.70 -35.22 9.39
CA SER A 132 1.07 -34.82 10.75
C SER A 132 -0.07 -35.05 11.75
N VAL A 133 -1.31 -34.72 11.36
CA VAL A 133 -2.50 -35.01 12.17
C VAL A 133 -2.69 -36.52 12.31
N TRP A 134 -2.55 -37.28 11.22
CA TRP A 134 -2.69 -38.73 11.24
C TRP A 134 -1.62 -39.41 12.11
N HIS A 135 -0.38 -38.91 12.04
CA HIS A 135 0.72 -39.34 12.90
C HIS A 135 0.43 -39.11 14.38
N LEU A 136 -0.11 -37.94 14.75
CA LEU A 136 -0.53 -37.66 16.13
C LEU A 136 -1.61 -38.63 16.59
N LEU A 137 -2.63 -38.88 15.78
CA LEU A 137 -3.68 -39.85 16.08
C LEU A 137 -3.11 -41.26 16.27
N ALA A 138 -2.18 -41.67 15.40
CA ALA A 138 -1.50 -42.96 15.50
C ALA A 138 -0.70 -43.09 16.81
N MET A 139 -0.03 -42.02 17.26
CA MET A 139 0.70 -42.03 18.55
C MET A 139 -0.27 -42.20 19.74
N VAL A 140 -1.41 -41.51 19.72
CA VAL A 140 -2.43 -41.60 20.78
C VAL A 140 -3.05 -43.00 20.84
N VAL A 141 -3.44 -43.55 19.68
CA VAL A 141 -4.02 -44.89 19.60
C VAL A 141 -3.00 -45.96 20.00
N GLY A 142 -1.77 -45.86 19.50
CA GLY A 142 -0.70 -46.79 19.85
C GLY A 142 -0.40 -46.78 21.35
N PHE A 143 -0.25 -45.60 21.95
CA PHE A 143 -0.03 -45.47 23.39
C PHE A 143 -1.20 -46.03 24.21
N GLY A 144 -2.44 -45.75 23.83
CA GLY A 144 -3.63 -46.30 24.48
C GLY A 144 -3.70 -47.83 24.40
N ALA A 145 -3.27 -48.41 23.27
CA ALA A 145 -3.30 -49.85 23.04
C ALA A 145 -2.41 -50.65 23.99
N ILE A 146 -1.25 -50.12 24.39
CA ILE A 146 -0.29 -50.79 25.30
C ILE A 146 -0.51 -50.45 26.77
N THR A 147 -1.19 -49.35 27.08
CA THR A 147 -1.46 -48.90 28.46
C THR A 147 -2.87 -49.22 28.95
N ASN A 148 -3.73 -49.73 28.05
CA ASN A 148 -5.16 -49.96 28.29
C ASN A 148 -5.90 -48.69 28.80
N LEU A 149 -5.38 -47.51 28.45
CA LEU A 149 -5.99 -46.22 28.78
C LEU A 149 -7.00 -45.82 27.69
N GLY A 150 -8.07 -45.13 28.08
CA GLY A 150 -8.96 -44.48 27.13
C GLY A 150 -8.25 -43.40 26.30
N LEU A 151 -8.81 -43.05 25.13
CA LEU A 151 -8.21 -42.11 24.17
C LEU A 151 -7.78 -40.77 24.80
N MET A 152 -8.61 -40.21 25.68
CA MET A 152 -8.30 -38.96 26.39
C MET A 152 -7.10 -39.11 27.34
N GLY A 153 -6.98 -40.27 28.00
CA GLY A 153 -5.83 -40.58 28.86
C GLY A 153 -4.55 -40.68 28.04
N ALA A 154 -4.58 -41.43 26.94
CA ALA A 154 -3.43 -41.57 26.05
C ALA A 154 -2.99 -40.23 25.42
N PHE A 155 -3.95 -39.40 25.00
CA PHE A 155 -3.66 -38.06 24.49
C PHE A 155 -2.92 -37.19 25.51
N ARG A 156 -3.34 -37.20 26.78
CA ARG A 156 -2.67 -36.45 27.85
C ARG A 156 -1.22 -36.87 28.01
N TYR A 157 -0.90 -38.17 27.94
CA TYR A 157 0.48 -38.65 28.06
C TYR A 157 1.36 -38.22 26.87
N VAL A 158 0.86 -38.36 25.65
CA VAL A 158 1.60 -37.92 24.45
C VAL A 158 1.81 -36.39 24.47
N PHE A 159 0.79 -35.63 24.87
CA PHE A 159 0.87 -34.18 25.00
C PHE A 159 1.84 -33.73 26.11
N LEU A 160 1.75 -34.32 27.31
CA LEU A 160 2.65 -34.01 28.42
C LEU A 160 4.09 -34.42 28.10
N GLY A 161 4.30 -35.54 27.40
CA GLY A 161 5.62 -35.96 26.93
C GLY A 161 6.23 -34.92 25.98
N TRP A 162 5.45 -34.47 25.00
CA TRP A 162 5.85 -33.36 24.13
C TRP A 162 6.14 -32.08 24.92
N LEU A 163 5.34 -31.72 25.93
CA LEU A 163 5.58 -30.55 26.79
C LEU A 163 6.91 -30.67 27.57
N VAL A 164 7.18 -31.83 28.16
CA VAL A 164 8.44 -32.11 28.85
C VAL A 164 9.61 -32.02 27.88
N LEU A 165 9.48 -32.55 26.66
CA LEU A 165 10.49 -32.39 25.61
C LEU A 165 10.76 -30.91 25.30
N GLN A 166 9.73 -30.08 25.16
CA GLN A 166 9.89 -28.64 24.93
C GLN A 166 10.62 -27.94 26.08
N ILE A 167 10.31 -28.28 27.32
CA ILE A 167 11.00 -27.74 28.51
C ILE A 167 12.47 -28.17 28.50
N LEU A 168 12.74 -29.45 28.24
CA LEU A 168 14.11 -29.98 28.18
C LEU A 168 14.91 -29.33 27.05
N GLN A 169 14.36 -29.18 25.85
CA GLN A 169 15.02 -28.51 24.72
C GLN A 169 15.37 -27.04 25.02
N ASN A 170 14.48 -26.34 25.73
CA ASN A 170 14.66 -24.93 26.04
C ASN A 170 15.50 -24.64 27.29
N THR A 171 15.81 -25.65 28.10
CA THR A 171 16.62 -25.54 29.33
C THR A 171 17.98 -26.23 29.16
N ILE A 172 18.04 -27.54 29.37
CA ILE A 172 19.27 -28.36 29.42
C ILE A 172 19.71 -28.80 28.02
N GLY A 173 18.79 -28.85 27.05
CA GLY A 173 19.01 -29.33 25.69
C GLY A 173 19.59 -28.31 24.71
N ARG A 174 19.75 -27.03 25.09
CA ARG A 174 20.32 -25.98 24.21
C ARG A 174 21.70 -26.32 23.65
N PRO A 175 22.67 -26.87 24.43
CA PRO A 175 23.97 -27.28 23.91
C PRO A 175 23.84 -28.40 22.86
N ILE A 176 22.95 -29.37 23.08
CA ILE A 176 22.71 -30.50 22.18
C ILE A 176 22.05 -30.02 20.88
N ALA A 177 21.05 -29.14 20.97
CA ALA A 177 20.44 -28.51 19.81
C ALA A 177 21.45 -27.67 19.01
N SER A 178 22.35 -26.95 19.69
CA SER A 178 23.43 -26.20 19.04
C SER A 178 24.45 -27.11 18.34
N LEU A 179 24.76 -28.28 18.92
CA LEU A 179 25.60 -29.29 18.31
C LEU A 179 24.93 -29.90 17.08
N GLY A 180 23.63 -30.22 17.15
CA GLY A 180 22.84 -30.65 16.01
C GLY A 180 22.87 -29.64 14.86
N LYS A 181 22.67 -28.34 15.16
CA LYS A 181 22.77 -27.26 14.17
C LYS A 181 24.18 -27.16 13.56
N ARG A 182 25.25 -27.31 14.36
CA ARG A 182 26.64 -27.32 13.86
C ARG A 182 26.91 -28.49 12.91
N ILE A 183 26.42 -29.69 13.24
CA ILE A 183 26.56 -30.88 12.40
C ILE A 183 25.79 -30.67 11.08
N ALA A 184 24.56 -30.16 11.14
CA ALA A 184 23.76 -29.87 9.95
C ALA A 184 24.41 -28.79 9.06
N ASN A 185 24.93 -27.70 9.65
CA ASN A 185 25.67 -26.66 8.91
C ASN A 185 26.94 -27.21 8.26
N ARG A 186 27.67 -28.10 8.96
CA ARG A 186 28.89 -28.71 8.40
C ARG A 186 28.57 -29.68 7.25
N ALA A 187 27.46 -30.40 7.35
CA ALA A 187 26.95 -31.28 6.29
C ALA A 187 26.55 -30.50 5.04
N ALA A 188 25.78 -29.42 5.23
CA ALA A 188 25.37 -28.50 4.17
C ALA A 188 26.56 -27.70 3.62
N GLY A 189 27.55 -27.44 4.48
CA GLY A 189 28.75 -26.68 4.19
C GLY A 189 28.49 -25.19 3.95
N VAL A 190 27.37 -24.70 4.49
CA VAL A 190 26.89 -23.31 4.55
C VAL A 190 26.15 -23.15 5.89
N GLU A 191 26.00 -21.92 6.38
CA GLU A 191 25.16 -21.68 7.56
C GLU A 191 23.68 -21.77 7.17
N LEU A 192 22.98 -22.79 7.68
CA LEU A 192 21.58 -23.00 7.33
C LEU A 192 20.68 -21.97 8.02
N VAL A 193 20.11 -21.07 7.24
CA VAL A 193 19.01 -20.20 7.65
C VAL A 193 17.72 -21.03 7.62
N THR A 194 17.14 -21.22 8.80
CA THR A 194 15.97 -22.11 9.01
C THR A 194 14.73 -21.35 9.50
N SER A 195 14.88 -20.11 9.95
CA SER A 195 13.78 -19.28 10.43
C SER A 195 13.11 -18.58 9.24
N ARG A 196 11.77 -18.57 9.22
CA ARG A 196 10.99 -18.01 8.10
C ARG A 196 11.25 -16.51 7.89
N ARG A 197 11.51 -15.77 8.97
CA ARG A 197 11.79 -14.33 8.95
C ARG A 197 13.17 -14.06 8.38
N ASP A 198 14.17 -14.81 8.83
CA ASP A 198 15.56 -14.65 8.36
C ASP A 198 15.72 -15.17 6.93
N LEU A 199 14.97 -16.21 6.54
CA LEU A 199 14.86 -16.67 5.15
C LEU A 199 14.30 -15.58 4.23
N THR A 200 13.27 -14.86 4.67
CA THR A 200 12.69 -13.76 3.87
C THR A 200 13.67 -12.61 3.73
N ALA A 201 14.39 -12.26 4.80
CA ALA A 201 15.41 -11.20 4.79
C ALA A 201 16.65 -11.57 3.96
N SER A 202 17.18 -12.78 4.11
CA SER A 202 18.33 -13.29 3.36
C SER A 202 18.01 -13.47 1.88
N MET A 203 16.79 -13.93 1.55
CA MET A 203 16.33 -13.88 0.16
C MET A 203 16.34 -12.44 -0.32
N GLN A 204 15.73 -11.49 0.41
CA GLN A 204 15.66 -10.10 -0.02
C GLN A 204 17.04 -9.46 -0.27
N GLU A 205 18.03 -9.72 0.57
CA GLU A 205 19.42 -9.26 0.41
C GLU A 205 20.12 -9.90 -0.80
N SER A 206 20.02 -11.23 -0.96
CA SER A 206 20.57 -11.93 -2.12
C SER A 206 19.92 -11.48 -3.44
N LEU A 207 18.66 -11.05 -3.39
CA LEU A 207 17.91 -10.57 -4.55
C LEU A 207 18.31 -9.16 -4.97
N ASP A 208 18.66 -8.29 -4.04
CA ASP A 208 19.22 -6.98 -4.35
C ASP A 208 20.59 -7.14 -5.03
N GLU A 209 21.44 -8.05 -4.55
CA GLU A 209 22.72 -8.39 -5.19
C GLU A 209 22.56 -8.95 -6.61
N VAL A 210 21.60 -9.88 -6.81
CA VAL A 210 21.28 -10.41 -8.15
C VAL A 210 20.79 -9.28 -9.05
N SER A 211 19.83 -8.47 -8.64
CA SER A 211 19.35 -7.35 -9.49
C SER A 211 20.47 -6.40 -9.92
N THR A 212 21.46 -6.17 -9.04
CA THR A 212 22.60 -5.28 -9.29
C THR A 212 23.59 -5.91 -10.26
N ARG A 213 23.98 -7.17 -10.03
CA ARG A 213 24.88 -7.91 -10.93
C ARG A 213 24.33 -8.03 -12.35
N TRP A 214 23.03 -8.21 -12.48
CA TRP A 214 22.36 -8.32 -13.78
C TRP A 214 22.23 -6.96 -14.49
N ARG A 215 21.96 -5.87 -13.76
CA ARG A 215 22.04 -4.51 -14.31
C ARG A 215 23.44 -4.21 -14.84
N ASP A 216 24.47 -4.55 -14.08
CA ASP A 216 25.86 -4.28 -14.45
C ASP A 216 26.30 -5.10 -15.68
N GLN A 217 25.95 -6.39 -15.74
CA GLN A 217 26.23 -7.25 -16.90
C GLN A 217 25.47 -6.85 -18.16
N LEU A 218 24.22 -6.37 -18.01
CA LEU A 218 23.41 -5.89 -19.12
C LEU A 218 23.95 -4.56 -19.64
N ASN A 219 24.29 -3.61 -18.75
CA ASN A 219 24.86 -2.32 -19.11
C ASN A 219 26.19 -2.51 -19.86
N GLN A 220 27.09 -3.36 -19.36
CA GLN A 220 28.33 -3.71 -20.08
C GLN A 220 28.06 -4.30 -21.47
N ARG A 221 27.00 -5.11 -21.62
CA ARG A 221 26.69 -5.77 -22.89
C ARG A 221 25.99 -4.85 -23.89
N VAL A 222 25.09 -3.99 -23.43
CA VAL A 222 24.45 -2.94 -24.23
C VAL A 222 25.52 -1.95 -24.74
N GLU A 223 26.50 -1.59 -23.90
CA GLU A 223 27.67 -0.82 -24.31
C GLU A 223 28.50 -1.55 -25.40
N THR A 224 28.74 -2.86 -25.27
CA THR A 224 29.45 -3.63 -26.31
C THR A 224 28.65 -3.81 -27.62
N LEU A 225 27.32 -3.89 -27.55
CA LEU A 225 26.45 -3.97 -28.73
C LEU A 225 26.40 -2.62 -29.46
N GLN A 226 26.32 -1.51 -28.72
CA GLN A 226 26.40 -0.16 -29.30
C GLN A 226 27.78 0.12 -29.93
N GLN A 227 28.88 -0.41 -29.39
CA GLN A 227 30.21 -0.26 -30.00
C GLN A 227 30.41 -1.05 -31.30
N GLY A 228 29.71 -2.18 -31.48
CA GLY A 228 29.78 -3.01 -32.68
C GLY A 228 29.16 -2.34 -33.92
N ASP A 229 28.00 -1.70 -33.76
CA ASP A 229 27.30 -1.01 -34.85
C ASP A 229 27.90 0.37 -35.17
N VAL A 230 28.50 1.05 -34.18
CA VAL A 230 29.15 2.34 -34.38
C VAL A 230 30.46 2.22 -35.19
N MET A 231 31.22 1.13 -35.05
CA MET A 231 32.42 0.90 -35.88
C MET A 231 32.10 0.48 -37.32
N ALA A 232 30.98 -0.22 -37.56
CA ALA A 232 30.52 -0.59 -38.90
C ALA A 232 29.90 0.61 -39.65
N ALA A 233 29.28 1.55 -38.94
CA ALA A 233 28.72 2.78 -39.53
C ALA A 233 29.77 3.88 -39.78
N ILE A 234 30.90 3.88 -39.06
CA ILE A 234 31.95 4.91 -39.20
C ILE A 234 32.91 4.64 -40.38
N MET A 235 33.08 3.39 -40.82
CA MET A 235 34.01 3.04 -41.91
C MET A 235 33.31 2.71 -43.23
N GLY A 236 32.40 3.60 -43.66
CA GLY A 236 31.77 3.53 -44.97
C GLY A 236 32.77 3.64 -46.11
N ASP A 237 33.23 2.50 -46.63
CA ASP A 237 33.87 2.35 -47.93
C ASP A 237 33.36 1.05 -48.59
N TYR A 238 32.57 1.20 -49.65
CA TYR A 238 32.40 0.15 -50.67
C TYR A 238 33.36 0.45 -51.82
N PRO A 239 34.15 -0.53 -52.30
CA PRO A 239 33.97 -0.95 -53.71
C PRO A 239 34.42 -2.42 -53.97
N PRO A 240 34.43 -2.92 -55.22
CA PRO A 240 33.32 -3.16 -56.13
C PRO A 240 33.22 -4.66 -56.55
N LEU A 241 32.18 -5.01 -57.29
CA LEU A 241 32.04 -6.29 -58.00
C LEU A 241 33.31 -6.67 -58.81
N ALA A 242 33.91 -7.82 -58.52
CA ALA A 242 34.84 -8.50 -59.43
C ALA A 242 34.62 -10.02 -59.39
N MET A 243 34.22 -10.55 -60.55
CA MET A 243 34.07 -11.97 -60.83
C MET A 243 35.42 -12.70 -60.92
N ALA A 244 35.39 -13.97 -60.52
CA ALA A 244 36.11 -15.13 -61.05
C ALA A 244 37.64 -15.03 -61.30
N GLY A 245 38.39 -15.94 -60.66
CA GLY A 245 39.66 -16.41 -61.24
C GLY A 245 40.70 -17.00 -60.28
N ALA A 246 40.72 -18.33 -60.21
CA ALA A 246 41.88 -19.21 -60.04
C ALA A 246 42.71 -19.23 -58.72
N ALA A 247 42.77 -20.46 -58.19
CA ALA A 247 43.60 -21.04 -57.11
C ALA A 247 45.14 -20.94 -57.38
N PRO A 248 46.09 -21.54 -56.60
CA PRO A 248 45.93 -22.48 -55.47
C PRO A 248 46.91 -22.36 -54.27
N GLY A 249 46.54 -23.04 -53.18
CA GLY A 249 47.49 -23.85 -52.39
C GLY A 249 48.08 -23.25 -51.10
N ALA A 250 47.36 -23.42 -49.99
CA ALA A 250 48.00 -23.76 -48.71
C ALA A 250 47.05 -24.62 -47.87
N SER A 251 47.58 -25.76 -47.46
CA SER A 251 46.96 -26.91 -46.81
C SER A 251 46.09 -26.61 -45.58
N VAL A 252 44.96 -27.30 -45.56
CA VAL A 252 44.14 -27.65 -44.40
C VAL A 252 44.99 -28.18 -43.25
N ALA A 253 44.87 -27.55 -42.07
CA ALA A 253 45.08 -28.21 -40.78
C ALA A 253 43.72 -28.42 -40.12
N LEU A 254 43.27 -29.68 -40.14
CA LEU A 254 42.11 -30.20 -39.43
C LEU A 254 42.25 -29.98 -37.92
N ALA A 255 41.41 -29.13 -37.33
CA ALA A 255 41.27 -29.06 -35.86
C ALA A 255 39.82 -28.80 -35.39
N ASP A 256 38.80 -29.13 -36.18
CA ASP A 256 37.39 -28.92 -35.81
C ASP A 256 36.52 -30.19 -35.69
N THR A 257 37.13 -31.37 -35.67
CA THR A 257 36.40 -32.64 -35.46
C THR A 257 36.56 -33.26 -34.07
N ALA A 258 37.34 -32.64 -33.17
CA ALA A 258 37.53 -33.14 -31.80
C ALA A 258 36.58 -32.50 -30.76
N LYS A 259 36.23 -31.21 -30.89
CA LYS A 259 35.38 -30.50 -29.90
C LYS A 259 33.88 -30.75 -30.06
N SER A 260 33.38 -31.08 -31.26
CA SER A 260 31.97 -31.47 -31.45
C SER A 260 31.66 -32.88 -30.93
N LYS A 261 32.63 -33.81 -31.00
CA LYS A 261 32.53 -35.16 -30.41
C LYS A 261 32.62 -35.16 -28.88
N GLN A 262 33.41 -34.26 -28.28
CA GLN A 262 33.53 -34.13 -26.82
C GLN A 262 32.30 -33.48 -26.16
N ARG A 263 31.67 -32.49 -26.81
CA ARG A 263 30.41 -31.85 -26.34
C ARG A 263 29.20 -32.78 -26.47
N GLY A 264 29.16 -33.59 -27.55
CA GLY A 264 28.12 -34.61 -27.77
C GLY A 264 28.14 -35.77 -26.75
N TRP A 265 29.33 -36.24 -26.34
CA TRP A 265 29.46 -37.29 -25.32
C TRP A 265 29.11 -36.79 -23.91
N GLY A 266 29.46 -35.54 -23.57
CA GLY A 266 29.08 -34.91 -22.31
C GLY A 266 27.57 -34.74 -22.15
N ASN A 267 26.88 -34.26 -23.20
CA ASN A 267 25.41 -34.09 -23.19
C ASN A 267 24.66 -35.42 -23.23
N ALA A 268 25.15 -36.42 -23.99
CA ALA A 268 24.58 -37.77 -23.99
C ALA A 268 24.76 -38.46 -22.63
N PHE A 269 25.92 -38.34 -21.98
CA PHE A 269 26.16 -38.89 -20.65
C PHE A 269 25.30 -38.21 -19.58
N LYS A 270 25.21 -36.87 -19.57
CA LYS A 270 24.30 -36.10 -18.70
C LYS A 270 22.83 -36.54 -18.88
N THR A 271 22.42 -36.79 -20.13
CA THR A 271 21.06 -37.28 -20.45
C THR A 271 20.82 -38.70 -19.93
N VAL A 272 21.74 -39.64 -20.14
CA VAL A 272 21.63 -41.02 -19.65
C VAL A 272 21.57 -41.07 -18.13
N VAL A 273 22.42 -40.30 -17.44
CA VAL A 273 22.41 -40.21 -15.98
C VAL A 273 21.08 -39.63 -15.48
N SER A 274 20.56 -38.60 -16.14
CA SER A 274 19.26 -38.00 -15.78
C SER A 274 18.10 -38.97 -15.97
N LEU A 275 18.09 -39.74 -17.06
CA LEU A 275 17.08 -40.77 -17.32
C LEU A 275 17.16 -41.91 -16.29
N LEU A 276 18.37 -42.37 -15.94
CA LEU A 276 18.56 -43.37 -14.89
C LEU A 276 18.08 -42.86 -13.53
N ALA A 277 18.32 -41.59 -13.19
CA ALA A 277 17.82 -40.96 -11.98
C ALA A 277 16.28 -40.89 -11.96
N MET A 278 15.63 -40.57 -13.09
CA MET A 278 14.17 -40.58 -13.21
C MET A 278 13.57 -41.98 -13.05
N VAL A 279 14.21 -43.00 -13.65
CA VAL A 279 13.79 -44.41 -13.50
C VAL A 279 13.92 -44.83 -12.03
N LEU A 280 15.04 -44.51 -11.39
CA LEU A 280 15.26 -44.81 -9.97
C LEU A 280 14.21 -44.11 -9.10
N LEU A 281 13.94 -42.82 -9.33
CA LEU A 281 12.90 -42.06 -8.62
C LEU A 281 11.54 -42.72 -8.79
N THR A 282 11.19 -43.15 -10.00
CA THR A 282 9.92 -43.82 -10.30
C THR A 282 9.79 -45.14 -9.54
N ILE A 283 10.85 -45.96 -9.52
CA ILE A 283 10.89 -47.21 -8.76
C ILE A 283 10.73 -46.93 -7.25
N VAL A 284 11.42 -45.93 -6.72
CA VAL A 284 11.31 -45.53 -5.30
C VAL A 284 9.88 -45.09 -4.97
N VAL A 285 9.26 -44.24 -5.79
CA VAL A 285 7.87 -43.79 -5.60
C VAL A 285 6.90 -44.98 -5.67
N LEU A 286 7.09 -45.91 -6.61
CA LEU A 286 6.29 -47.13 -6.70
C LEU A 286 6.38 -47.99 -5.44
N ILE A 287 7.59 -48.17 -4.89
CA ILE A 287 7.81 -48.93 -3.66
C ILE A 287 7.14 -48.21 -2.48
N LEU A 288 7.28 -46.89 -2.38
CA LEU A 288 6.71 -46.10 -1.28
C LEU A 288 5.18 -46.05 -1.32
N LEU A 289 4.56 -46.03 -2.51
CA LEU A 289 3.10 -46.01 -2.68
C LEU A 289 2.46 -47.40 -2.65
N ARG A 290 3.26 -48.48 -2.70
CA ARG A 290 2.80 -49.87 -2.66
C ARG A 290 1.82 -50.16 -1.50
N PRO A 291 2.00 -49.66 -0.26
CA PRO A 291 1.09 -49.96 0.84
C PRO A 291 -0.31 -49.42 0.62
N ILE A 292 -0.41 -48.20 0.06
CA ILE A 292 -1.70 -47.59 -0.29
C ILE A 292 -2.41 -48.47 -1.33
N ARG A 293 -1.66 -48.95 -2.34
CA ARG A 293 -2.19 -49.85 -3.37
C ARG A 293 -2.70 -51.16 -2.77
N GLU A 294 -1.91 -51.84 -1.95
CA GLU A 294 -2.25 -53.16 -1.41
C GLU A 294 -3.39 -53.08 -0.37
N TRP A 295 -3.45 -52.02 0.43
CA TRP A 295 -4.45 -51.91 1.50
C TRP A 295 -5.79 -51.31 1.04
N TRP A 296 -5.77 -50.15 0.39
CA TRP A 296 -7.02 -49.48 -0.02
C TRP A 296 -7.63 -50.12 -1.27
N PHE A 297 -6.82 -50.83 -2.05
CA PHE A 297 -7.23 -51.50 -3.28
C PHE A 297 -6.95 -53.02 -3.22
N GLY A 298 -6.91 -53.65 -2.05
CA GLY A 298 -6.71 -55.11 -1.96
C GLY A 298 -7.81 -55.94 -2.65
N TRP A 299 -9.04 -55.39 -2.73
CA TRP A 299 -10.16 -55.95 -3.49
C TRP A 299 -9.92 -55.98 -5.01
N PHE A 300 -8.94 -55.23 -5.50
CA PHE A 300 -8.63 -55.08 -6.91
C PHE A 300 -8.26 -56.40 -7.61
N ALA A 301 -7.59 -57.30 -6.88
CA ALA A 301 -7.21 -58.62 -7.39
C ALA A 301 -8.43 -59.53 -7.67
N SER A 302 -9.61 -59.18 -7.17
CA SER A 302 -10.86 -59.94 -7.39
C SER A 302 -11.69 -59.47 -8.59
N LEU A 303 -11.25 -58.42 -9.30
CA LEU A 303 -11.97 -57.85 -10.45
C LEU A 303 -11.66 -58.58 -11.77
N PRO A 304 -12.51 -58.46 -12.81
CA PRO A 304 -12.22 -58.98 -14.15
C PRO A 304 -10.95 -58.35 -14.78
N ASN A 305 -10.22 -59.12 -15.61
CA ASN A 305 -8.93 -58.73 -16.20
C ASN A 305 -8.95 -57.37 -16.93
N LEU A 306 -10.05 -57.03 -17.62
CA LEU A 306 -10.17 -55.73 -18.31
C LEU A 306 -10.22 -54.56 -17.32
N LEU A 307 -10.97 -54.71 -16.23
CA LEU A 307 -11.07 -53.69 -15.19
C LEU A 307 -9.75 -53.58 -14.40
N GLN A 308 -9.06 -54.70 -14.20
CA GLN A 308 -7.70 -54.72 -13.67
C GLN A 308 -6.72 -53.99 -14.59
N LEU A 309 -6.80 -54.17 -15.91
CA LEU A 309 -5.94 -53.44 -16.83
C LEU A 309 -6.19 -51.93 -16.76
N VAL A 310 -7.45 -51.49 -16.80
CA VAL A 310 -7.83 -50.07 -16.73
C VAL A 310 -7.31 -49.41 -15.46
N LEU A 311 -7.55 -50.03 -14.30
CA LEU A 311 -7.12 -49.48 -13.01
C LEU A 311 -5.59 -49.56 -12.82
N ASN A 312 -4.89 -50.56 -13.38
CA ASN A 312 -3.43 -50.57 -13.41
C ASN A 312 -2.88 -49.42 -14.24
N LEU A 313 -3.48 -49.11 -15.39
CA LEU A 313 -3.10 -47.97 -16.22
C LEU A 313 -3.37 -46.64 -15.50
N ILE A 314 -4.51 -46.52 -14.80
CA ILE A 314 -4.81 -45.36 -13.94
C ILE A 314 -3.75 -45.22 -12.85
N TRP A 315 -3.38 -46.30 -12.16
CA TRP A 315 -2.37 -46.27 -11.12
C TRP A 315 -0.99 -45.86 -11.64
N ILE A 316 -0.58 -46.39 -12.79
CA ILE A 316 0.65 -45.96 -13.48
C ILE A 316 0.57 -44.46 -13.81
N GLY A 317 -0.58 -43.97 -14.28
CA GLY A 317 -0.82 -42.55 -14.52
C GLY A 317 -0.67 -41.69 -13.26
N VAL A 318 -1.22 -42.12 -12.12
CA VAL A 318 -1.08 -41.43 -10.83
C VAL A 318 0.38 -41.35 -10.39
N VAL A 319 1.12 -42.46 -10.50
CA VAL A 319 2.55 -42.51 -10.17
C VAL A 319 3.34 -41.57 -11.08
N ALA A 320 3.08 -41.59 -12.38
CA ALA A 320 3.72 -40.71 -13.34
C ALA A 320 3.45 -39.23 -13.03
N LEU A 321 2.22 -38.88 -12.64
CA LEU A 321 1.84 -37.52 -12.23
C LEU A 321 2.56 -37.09 -10.95
N ILE A 322 2.69 -37.97 -9.95
CA ILE A 322 3.44 -37.70 -8.72
C ILE A 322 4.92 -37.46 -9.04
N VAL A 323 5.53 -38.33 -9.86
CA VAL A 323 6.93 -38.15 -10.29
C VAL A 323 7.10 -36.84 -11.04
N ALA A 324 6.21 -36.51 -11.98
CA ALA A 324 6.23 -35.23 -12.68
C ALA A 324 6.11 -34.03 -11.72
N GLY A 325 5.22 -34.11 -10.73
CA GLY A 325 5.04 -33.08 -9.71
C GLY A 325 6.27 -32.89 -8.82
N LEU A 326 6.97 -33.97 -8.46
CA LEU A 326 8.22 -33.91 -7.69
C LEU A 326 9.38 -33.30 -8.50
N LEU A 327 9.38 -33.50 -9.82
CA LEU A 327 10.38 -32.95 -10.73
C LEU A 327 10.08 -31.48 -11.10
N ALA A 328 8.81 -31.07 -11.12
CA ALA A 328 8.37 -29.73 -11.55
C ALA A 328 9.11 -28.55 -10.87
N PRO A 329 9.28 -28.50 -9.53
CA PRO A 329 9.98 -27.39 -8.89
C PRO A 329 11.51 -27.44 -9.06
N LEU A 330 12.10 -28.56 -9.49
CA LEU A 330 13.56 -28.73 -9.50
C LEU A 330 14.27 -27.77 -10.45
N GLU A 331 13.63 -27.39 -11.57
CA GLU A 331 14.17 -26.38 -12.49
C GLU A 331 14.35 -25.02 -11.79
N THR A 332 13.33 -24.58 -11.06
CA THR A 332 13.38 -23.34 -10.27
C THR A 332 14.37 -23.42 -9.13
N LEU A 333 14.36 -24.54 -8.40
CA LEU A 333 15.23 -24.73 -7.24
C LEU A 333 16.70 -24.86 -7.62
N GLY A 334 16.99 -25.55 -8.73
CA GLY A 334 18.34 -25.68 -9.27
C GLY A 334 18.88 -24.36 -9.81
N TRP A 335 18.03 -23.55 -10.45
CA TRP A 335 18.38 -22.20 -10.91
C TRP A 335 18.77 -21.31 -9.74
N TRP A 336 17.94 -21.28 -8.69
CA TRP A 336 18.24 -20.53 -7.47
C TRP A 336 19.52 -21.01 -6.77
N ALA A 337 19.73 -22.32 -6.69
CA ALA A 337 20.88 -22.90 -6.01
C ALA A 337 22.19 -22.83 -6.83
N GLY A 338 22.18 -22.25 -8.04
CA GLY A 338 23.34 -22.18 -8.92
C GLY A 338 23.83 -23.54 -9.41
N TRP A 339 22.92 -24.52 -9.54
CA TRP A 339 23.27 -25.87 -10.01
C TRP A 339 23.42 -25.97 -11.53
N TYR A 340 22.93 -24.96 -12.26
CA TYR A 340 23.13 -24.81 -13.69
C TYR A 340 24.34 -23.90 -13.94
N GLU A 341 25.17 -24.23 -14.94
CA GLU A 341 26.33 -23.42 -15.33
C GLU A 341 25.86 -21.99 -15.71
N ASP A 342 26.66 -20.95 -15.47
CA ASP A 342 26.38 -19.50 -15.66
C ASP A 342 26.01 -19.09 -17.11
N GLU A 343 25.72 -20.03 -18.01
CA GLU A 343 25.55 -19.83 -19.45
C GLU A 343 24.10 -19.57 -19.93
N VAL A 344 23.07 -19.70 -19.08
CA VAL A 344 21.70 -19.45 -19.56
C VAL A 344 21.40 -17.96 -19.60
N ASN A 345 21.78 -17.36 -20.72
CA ASN A 345 21.55 -15.96 -20.98
C ASN A 345 20.07 -15.71 -21.37
N THR A 346 19.26 -15.28 -20.40
CA THR A 346 17.87 -14.90 -20.61
C THR A 346 17.71 -13.65 -21.51
N THR A 347 18.80 -12.98 -21.92
CA THR A 347 18.75 -11.82 -22.84
C THR A 347 18.69 -12.19 -24.32
N ILE A 348 19.06 -13.42 -24.70
CA ILE A 348 19.14 -13.83 -26.13
C ILE A 348 17.75 -14.01 -26.73
N LYS A 349 16.81 -14.63 -26.01
CA LYS A 349 15.42 -14.88 -26.46
C LYS A 349 14.38 -14.10 -25.60
N ALA A 350 14.69 -12.85 -25.22
CA ALA A 350 13.90 -12.06 -24.26
C ALA A 350 12.60 -11.44 -24.80
N GLY A 351 11.90 -12.08 -25.73
CA GLY A 351 10.73 -11.50 -26.40
C GLY A 351 11.07 -10.35 -27.36
N GLU A 352 10.09 -9.98 -28.17
CA GLU A 352 10.20 -9.01 -29.26
C GLU A 352 8.96 -8.11 -29.31
N LEU A 353 9.14 -6.87 -29.79
CA LEU A 353 8.01 -5.99 -30.11
C LEU A 353 7.16 -6.62 -31.22
N ALA A 354 5.85 -6.60 -31.04
CA ALA A 354 4.90 -7.05 -32.05
C ALA A 354 5.01 -6.21 -33.34
N THR A 355 5.23 -4.91 -33.18
CA THR A 355 5.51 -3.96 -34.28
C THR A 355 6.91 -3.38 -34.07
N PRO A 356 7.86 -3.56 -35.02
CA PRO A 356 9.19 -2.97 -34.91
C PRO A 356 9.12 -1.44 -34.82
N ALA A 357 9.88 -0.87 -33.88
CA ALA A 357 9.92 0.57 -33.63
C ALA A 357 11.36 1.12 -33.79
N PRO A 358 11.53 2.39 -34.20
CA PRO A 358 12.81 3.09 -34.18
C PRO A 358 13.42 3.13 -32.77
N ALA A 359 14.75 3.14 -32.68
CA ALA A 359 15.47 3.10 -31.40
C ALA A 359 15.26 4.34 -30.50
N ASP A 360 14.74 5.43 -31.05
CA ASP A 360 14.45 6.71 -30.40
C ASP A 360 12.96 6.92 -30.08
N GLN A 361 12.08 5.97 -30.42
CA GLN A 361 10.66 6.06 -30.10
C GLN A 361 10.45 5.91 -28.59
N THR A 362 9.72 6.88 -28.00
CA THR A 362 9.29 6.82 -26.60
C THR A 362 7.86 6.33 -26.53
N PHE A 363 7.60 5.38 -25.64
CA PHE A 363 6.28 4.80 -25.43
C PHE A 363 5.65 5.33 -24.15
N SER A 364 4.35 5.60 -24.19
CA SER A 364 3.56 5.97 -23.01
C SER A 364 3.22 4.75 -22.14
N ARG A 365 3.24 3.53 -22.72
CA ARG A 365 2.97 2.27 -22.01
C ARG A 365 3.61 1.07 -22.71
N TYR A 366 4.04 0.09 -21.90
CA TYR A 366 4.42 -1.23 -22.39
C TYR A 366 3.38 -2.28 -22.00
N VAL A 367 2.99 -3.13 -22.95
CA VAL A 367 2.07 -4.26 -22.75
C VAL A 367 2.85 -5.56 -22.92
N VAL A 368 2.74 -6.49 -21.97
CA VAL A 368 3.45 -7.77 -21.99
C VAL A 368 2.45 -8.92 -22.03
N TYR A 369 2.50 -9.74 -23.07
CA TYR A 369 1.61 -10.90 -23.20
C TYR A 369 2.23 -12.19 -22.64
N LEU A 370 1.52 -12.85 -21.73
CA LEU A 370 1.85 -14.17 -21.16
C LEU A 370 0.73 -15.18 -21.48
N ASP A 371 1.10 -16.22 -22.22
CA ASP A 371 0.19 -17.22 -22.77
C ASP A 371 -0.27 -18.29 -21.75
N GLY A 372 -1.34 -19.01 -22.10
CA GLY A 372 -1.93 -20.13 -21.36
C GLY A 372 -1.09 -21.41 -21.39
N ILE A 373 -1.56 -22.44 -20.68
CA ILE A 373 -0.82 -23.69 -20.39
C ILE A 373 -0.49 -24.54 -21.63
N GLY A 374 -0.98 -24.16 -22.81
CA GLY A 374 -0.69 -24.82 -24.08
C GLY A 374 0.71 -24.57 -24.64
N LYS A 375 1.50 -23.66 -24.06
CA LYS A 375 2.80 -23.23 -24.62
C LYS A 375 3.97 -24.17 -24.32
N SER A 376 4.70 -24.61 -25.35
CA SER A 376 5.92 -25.46 -25.24
C SER A 376 7.13 -24.91 -26.00
N THR A 377 6.88 -24.11 -27.04
CA THR A 377 7.87 -23.41 -27.87
C THR A 377 7.59 -21.90 -27.84
N PHE A 378 8.40 -21.09 -28.52
CA PHE A 378 8.15 -19.64 -28.63
C PHE A 378 6.98 -19.31 -29.57
N GLU A 379 6.67 -20.23 -30.49
CA GLU A 379 5.53 -20.15 -31.41
C GLU A 379 4.21 -20.28 -30.66
N TYR A 380 3.22 -19.48 -31.05
CA TYR A 380 1.88 -19.53 -30.49
C TYR A 380 1.00 -20.54 -31.23
N LEU A 381 -0.06 -20.99 -30.56
CA LEU A 381 -1.13 -21.74 -31.22
C LEU A 381 -1.91 -20.81 -32.16
N PRO A 382 -2.55 -21.33 -33.23
CA PRO A 382 -3.20 -20.51 -34.25
C PRO A 382 -4.22 -19.49 -33.71
N ASP A 383 -4.99 -19.88 -32.68
CA ASP A 383 -5.97 -19.01 -32.02
C ASP A 383 -5.33 -17.85 -31.25
N ILE A 384 -4.16 -18.08 -30.65
CA ILE A 384 -3.40 -17.05 -29.94
C ILE A 384 -2.66 -16.12 -30.91
N GLU A 385 -2.12 -16.66 -32.00
CA GLU A 385 -1.51 -15.85 -33.05
C GLU A 385 -2.56 -14.93 -33.68
N GLU A 386 -3.75 -15.45 -34.02
CA GLU A 386 -4.88 -14.66 -34.53
C GLU A 386 -5.30 -13.56 -33.54
N PHE A 387 -5.36 -13.84 -32.24
CA PHE A 387 -5.63 -12.82 -31.23
C PHE A 387 -4.57 -11.71 -31.20
N LEU A 388 -3.28 -12.06 -31.21
CA LEU A 388 -2.19 -11.08 -31.16
C LEU A 388 -2.10 -10.25 -32.45
N ASP A 389 -2.29 -10.88 -33.60
CA ASP A 389 -2.30 -10.23 -34.91
C ASP A 389 -3.50 -9.29 -35.09
N THR A 390 -4.62 -9.57 -34.42
CA THR A 390 -5.79 -8.69 -34.39
C THR A 390 -5.63 -7.56 -33.35
N LEU A 391 -5.00 -7.83 -32.20
CA LEU A 391 -4.81 -6.84 -31.13
C LEU A 391 -3.76 -5.79 -31.50
N ALA A 392 -2.59 -6.21 -31.98
CA ALA A 392 -1.44 -5.30 -32.18
C ALA A 392 -1.75 -4.08 -33.06
N PRO A 393 -2.49 -4.19 -34.19
CA PRO A 393 -2.84 -3.03 -35.02
C PRO A 393 -3.88 -2.09 -34.41
N THR A 394 -4.57 -2.50 -33.33
CA THR A 394 -5.61 -1.69 -32.66
C THR A 394 -5.08 -0.87 -31.50
N LEU A 395 -3.84 -1.15 -31.07
CA LEU A 395 -3.16 -0.40 -30.02
C LEU A 395 -2.73 0.98 -30.53
N PRO A 396 -2.73 2.03 -29.68
CA PRO A 396 -2.18 3.33 -30.04
C PRO A 396 -0.69 3.25 -30.42
N ASP A 397 -0.23 4.17 -31.28
CA ASP A 397 1.16 4.21 -31.77
C ASP A 397 2.22 4.40 -30.66
N ASP A 398 1.81 4.93 -29.50
CA ASP A 398 2.63 5.14 -28.31
C ASP A 398 2.55 3.99 -27.28
N VAL A 399 1.89 2.86 -27.62
CA VAL A 399 1.78 1.66 -26.77
C VAL A 399 2.53 0.48 -27.39
N ALA A 400 3.57 0.00 -26.71
CA ALA A 400 4.41 -1.10 -27.18
C ALA A 400 3.93 -2.47 -26.69
N LEU A 401 3.57 -3.40 -27.58
CA LEU A 401 3.26 -4.79 -27.24
C LEU A 401 4.49 -5.69 -27.35
N VAL A 402 4.90 -6.33 -26.25
CA VAL A 402 5.97 -7.33 -26.18
C VAL A 402 5.37 -8.73 -26.16
N ARG A 403 5.74 -9.55 -27.15
CA ARG A 403 5.35 -10.96 -27.29
C ARG A 403 6.58 -11.88 -27.34
N GLY A 404 6.38 -13.20 -27.31
CA GLY A 404 7.46 -14.18 -27.42
C GLY A 404 8.15 -14.53 -26.10
N ILE A 405 7.48 -14.32 -24.95
CA ILE A 405 7.98 -14.73 -23.63
C ILE A 405 7.50 -16.16 -23.31
N MET A 406 8.33 -16.95 -22.62
CA MET A 406 8.01 -18.31 -22.16
C MET A 406 7.56 -18.31 -20.68
N PRO A 407 6.25 -18.23 -20.37
CA PRO A 407 5.75 -18.07 -19.00
C PRO A 407 6.01 -19.29 -18.09
N TYR A 408 6.26 -20.48 -18.66
CA TYR A 408 6.42 -21.74 -17.94
C TYR A 408 7.89 -22.21 -17.81
N SER A 409 8.87 -21.30 -17.95
CA SER A 409 10.30 -21.60 -17.78
C SER A 409 11.05 -20.42 -17.16
N VAL A 410 11.57 -20.57 -15.93
CA VAL A 410 12.44 -19.55 -15.30
C VAL A 410 13.72 -19.28 -16.10
N MET A 411 14.15 -20.27 -16.89
CA MET A 411 15.31 -20.19 -17.78
C MET A 411 14.98 -19.56 -19.15
N ASN A 412 13.72 -19.21 -19.40
CA ASN A 412 13.20 -18.81 -20.71
C ASN A 412 13.62 -19.78 -21.85
N ALA A 413 13.58 -21.09 -21.59
CA ALA A 413 14.05 -22.14 -22.49
C ALA A 413 12.89 -23.05 -22.92
N PRO A 414 12.79 -23.40 -24.22
CA PRO A 414 11.70 -24.22 -24.74
C PRO A 414 11.86 -25.69 -24.33
N LEU A 415 10.81 -26.49 -24.53
CA LEU A 415 10.79 -27.90 -24.09
C LEU A 415 11.49 -28.86 -25.07
N ASP A 416 11.70 -28.43 -26.31
CA ASP A 416 12.23 -29.20 -27.44
C ASP A 416 13.76 -29.08 -27.63
N GLU A 417 14.42 -28.18 -26.90
CA GLU A 417 15.86 -27.94 -26.94
C GLU A 417 16.54 -28.34 -25.60
N ASP A 418 17.72 -28.96 -25.67
CA ASP A 418 18.65 -29.19 -24.54
C ASP A 418 18.08 -29.82 -23.23
N ARG A 419 17.04 -30.67 -23.33
CA ARG A 419 16.42 -31.40 -22.20
C ARG A 419 16.43 -32.94 -22.36
N PRO A 420 16.48 -33.74 -21.27
CA PRO A 420 16.57 -35.22 -21.33
C PRO A 420 15.43 -35.95 -22.06
N LEU A 421 14.31 -35.26 -22.34
CA LEU A 421 13.14 -35.77 -23.04
C LEU A 421 12.74 -34.90 -24.26
N ALA A 422 13.65 -34.08 -24.79
CA ALA A 422 13.38 -33.18 -25.91
C ALA A 422 12.82 -33.88 -27.17
N PHE A 423 13.14 -35.16 -27.40
CA PHE A 423 12.57 -35.93 -28.51
C PHE A 423 11.07 -36.24 -28.32
N LEU A 424 10.64 -36.48 -27.08
CA LEU A 424 9.26 -36.76 -26.73
C LEU A 424 8.41 -35.50 -26.87
N TRP A 425 8.94 -34.35 -26.42
CA TRP A 425 8.27 -33.05 -26.56
C TRP A 425 8.10 -32.63 -28.02
N ARG A 426 9.13 -32.79 -28.86
CA ARG A 426 9.01 -32.56 -30.33
C ARG A 426 7.93 -33.41 -30.97
N TYR A 427 7.79 -34.66 -30.55
CA TYR A 427 6.74 -35.56 -31.06
C TYR A 427 5.35 -35.17 -30.54
N ALA A 428 5.23 -34.79 -29.27
CA ALA A 428 4.00 -34.31 -28.67
C ALA A 428 3.51 -33.00 -29.31
N ASP A 429 4.43 -32.06 -29.59
CA ASP A 429 4.12 -30.79 -30.26
C ASP A 429 3.62 -31.01 -31.68
N LYS A 430 4.29 -31.87 -32.47
CA LYS A 430 3.84 -32.20 -33.83
C LYS A 430 2.43 -32.78 -33.86
N LEU A 431 2.07 -33.59 -32.88
CA LEU A 431 0.72 -34.16 -32.76
C LEU A 431 -0.30 -33.13 -32.23
N ARG A 432 0.12 -32.19 -31.38
CA ARG A 432 -0.73 -31.12 -30.87
C ARG A 432 -1.10 -30.10 -31.94
N PHE A 433 -0.14 -29.68 -32.77
CA PHE A 433 -0.41 -28.77 -33.90
C PHE A 433 -1.35 -29.40 -34.94
N ALA A 434 -1.33 -30.73 -35.08
CA ALA A 434 -2.25 -31.46 -35.96
C ALA A 434 -3.62 -31.71 -35.31
N ASN A 435 -3.68 -31.95 -34.01
CA ASN A 435 -4.91 -32.12 -33.23
C ASN A 435 -4.70 -31.64 -31.78
N PRO A 436 -5.28 -30.48 -31.41
CA PRO A 436 -5.20 -29.93 -30.05
C PRO A 436 -5.74 -30.86 -28.95
N ALA A 437 -6.61 -31.82 -29.30
CA ALA A 437 -7.19 -32.80 -28.37
C ALA A 437 -6.37 -34.12 -28.27
N SER A 438 -5.16 -34.18 -28.83
CA SER A 438 -4.34 -35.39 -28.77
C SER A 438 -3.90 -35.74 -27.33
N LEU A 439 -3.98 -37.02 -26.97
CA LEU A 439 -3.58 -37.54 -25.64
C LEU A 439 -2.12 -37.21 -25.28
N LEU A 440 -1.24 -37.09 -26.29
CA LEU A 440 0.17 -36.71 -26.10
C LEU A 440 0.35 -35.19 -25.94
N GLY A 441 -0.48 -34.36 -26.58
CA GLY A 441 -0.53 -32.91 -26.35
C GLY A 441 -0.96 -32.54 -24.93
N LEU A 442 -1.82 -33.37 -24.29
CA LEU A 442 -2.22 -33.21 -22.89
C LEU A 442 -1.03 -33.27 -21.90
N LEU A 443 0.07 -33.94 -22.25
CA LEU A 443 1.26 -34.03 -21.40
C LEU A 443 1.93 -32.67 -21.18
N VAL A 444 1.94 -31.80 -22.20
CA VAL A 444 2.45 -30.42 -22.08
C VAL A 444 1.57 -29.63 -21.13
N ASN A 445 0.25 -29.72 -21.29
CA ASN A 445 -0.71 -29.03 -20.43
C ASN A 445 -0.58 -29.48 -18.97
N ILE A 446 -0.45 -30.79 -18.72
CA ILE A 446 -0.22 -31.32 -17.36
C ILE A 446 1.06 -30.76 -16.76
N ARG A 447 2.17 -30.74 -17.52
CA ARG A 447 3.44 -30.16 -17.06
C ARG A 447 3.28 -28.69 -16.71
N ASN A 448 2.64 -27.91 -17.58
CA ASN A 448 2.47 -26.47 -17.35
C ASN A 448 1.50 -26.17 -16.20
N VAL A 449 0.46 -26.99 -15.98
CA VAL A 449 -0.40 -26.91 -14.78
C VAL A 449 0.41 -27.17 -13.50
N LEU A 450 1.35 -28.11 -13.50
CA LEU A 450 2.24 -28.31 -12.35
C LEU A 450 3.11 -27.07 -12.11
N ILE A 451 3.60 -26.39 -13.16
CA ILE A 451 4.34 -25.13 -13.04
C ILE A 451 3.44 -23.98 -12.53
N VAL A 452 2.18 -23.92 -12.94
CA VAL A 452 1.18 -23.02 -12.33
C VAL A 452 1.06 -23.31 -10.82
N GLY A 453 1.05 -24.59 -10.43
CA GLY A 453 1.13 -25.02 -9.04
C GLY A 453 2.40 -24.56 -8.34
N VAL A 454 3.57 -24.59 -9.01
CA VAL A 454 4.85 -24.10 -8.48
C VAL A 454 4.75 -22.59 -8.20
N SER A 455 4.27 -21.80 -9.16
CA SER A 455 4.05 -20.35 -9.02
C SER A 455 3.09 -20.00 -7.88
N ALA A 456 2.03 -20.79 -7.71
CA ALA A 456 0.99 -20.59 -6.70
C ALA A 456 1.38 -21.07 -5.30
N ASP A 457 2.39 -21.93 -5.17
CA ASP A 457 2.87 -22.48 -3.89
C ASP A 457 3.62 -21.41 -3.09
N LYS A 458 3.35 -21.31 -1.78
CA LYS A 458 4.02 -20.34 -0.88
C LYS A 458 5.51 -20.59 -0.72
N ARG A 459 5.99 -21.81 -1.04
CA ARG A 459 7.37 -22.23 -0.88
C ARG A 459 8.16 -21.98 -2.17
N TYR A 460 7.65 -22.46 -3.29
CA TYR A 460 8.34 -22.39 -4.59
C TYR A 460 8.03 -21.12 -5.38
N GLY A 461 6.82 -20.57 -5.19
CA GLY A 461 6.30 -19.44 -5.95
C GLY A 461 7.19 -18.21 -5.91
N PRO A 462 7.65 -17.72 -4.75
CA PRO A 462 8.50 -16.53 -4.69
C PRO A 462 9.74 -16.62 -5.59
N LEU A 463 10.40 -17.78 -5.63
CA LEU A 463 11.56 -18.03 -6.50
C LEU A 463 11.15 -18.03 -7.98
N TYR A 464 10.10 -18.79 -8.31
CA TYR A 464 9.63 -18.93 -9.68
C TYR A 464 9.19 -17.58 -10.27
N ASN A 465 8.33 -16.88 -9.53
CA ASN A 465 7.67 -15.65 -9.96
C ASN A 465 8.68 -14.51 -10.13
N GLN A 466 9.75 -14.50 -9.33
CA GLN A 466 10.84 -13.57 -9.51
C GLN A 466 11.72 -13.91 -10.71
N GLY A 467 12.07 -15.19 -10.92
CA GLY A 467 12.75 -15.60 -12.15
C GLY A 467 11.97 -15.18 -13.38
N MET A 468 10.64 -15.31 -13.34
CA MET A 468 9.76 -14.84 -14.41
C MET A 468 9.74 -13.32 -14.55
N ALA A 469 9.71 -12.57 -13.45
CA ALA A 469 9.84 -11.12 -13.49
C ALA A 469 11.19 -10.68 -14.10
N GLN A 470 12.28 -11.43 -13.87
CA GLN A 470 13.58 -11.15 -14.49
C GLN A 470 13.55 -11.37 -16.00
N VAL A 471 12.90 -12.43 -16.48
CA VAL A 471 12.71 -12.67 -17.92
C VAL A 471 11.95 -11.51 -18.57
N VAL A 472 10.86 -11.07 -17.95
CA VAL A 472 10.07 -9.93 -18.45
C VAL A 472 10.88 -8.62 -18.40
N TYR A 473 11.58 -8.36 -17.29
CA TYR A 473 12.46 -7.19 -17.14
C TYR A 473 13.49 -7.12 -18.27
N ASN A 474 14.18 -8.23 -18.54
CA ASN A 474 15.17 -8.30 -19.62
C ASN A 474 14.52 -8.04 -20.99
N GLY A 475 13.30 -8.53 -21.19
CA GLY A 475 12.55 -8.29 -22.41
C GLY A 475 12.14 -6.83 -22.59
N LEU A 476 11.67 -6.18 -21.53
CA LEU A 476 11.33 -4.76 -21.56
C LEU A 476 12.55 -3.89 -21.88
N VAL A 477 13.67 -4.10 -21.19
CA VAL A 477 14.90 -3.31 -21.40
C VAL A 477 15.47 -3.54 -22.80
N LYS A 478 15.47 -4.80 -23.29
CA LYS A 478 15.87 -5.11 -24.67
C LYS A 478 15.03 -4.35 -25.70
N ASN A 479 13.74 -4.17 -25.43
CA ASN A 479 12.79 -3.50 -26.32
C ASN A 479 12.61 -2.00 -25.98
N GLY A 480 13.63 -1.36 -25.41
CA GLY A 480 13.72 0.10 -25.28
C GLY A 480 13.18 0.70 -23.98
N TYR A 481 12.76 -0.10 -23.00
CA TYR A 481 12.27 0.42 -21.72
C TYR A 481 13.38 1.17 -20.97
N GLN A 482 13.16 2.45 -20.68
CA GLN A 482 14.12 3.30 -19.98
C GLN A 482 13.99 3.13 -18.45
N LEU A 483 15.07 2.71 -17.79
CA LEU A 483 15.06 2.50 -16.33
C LEU A 483 14.86 3.81 -15.57
N GLY A 484 13.91 3.81 -14.64
CA GLY A 484 13.56 5.01 -13.85
C GLY A 484 12.65 6.00 -14.57
N SER A 485 12.16 5.70 -15.79
CA SER A 485 11.20 6.55 -16.50
C SER A 485 9.84 6.63 -15.82
N GLY A 486 9.48 5.60 -15.04
CA GLY A 486 8.14 5.45 -14.47
C GLY A 486 7.08 5.05 -15.49
N THR A 487 7.45 4.69 -16.73
CA THR A 487 6.50 4.30 -17.79
C THR A 487 5.69 3.08 -17.34
N PRO A 488 4.34 3.15 -17.33
CA PRO A 488 3.49 2.04 -16.92
C PRO A 488 3.68 0.76 -17.73
N VAL A 489 3.51 -0.39 -17.07
CA VAL A 489 3.54 -1.72 -17.70
C VAL A 489 2.22 -2.44 -17.46
N THR A 490 1.59 -2.99 -18.50
CA THR A 490 0.37 -3.79 -18.37
C THR A 490 0.64 -5.23 -18.81
N PHE A 491 0.39 -6.19 -17.93
CA PHE A 491 0.39 -7.59 -18.34
C PHE A 491 -0.96 -7.98 -18.95
N ILE A 492 -0.93 -8.75 -20.03
CA ILE A 492 -2.08 -9.51 -20.52
C ILE A 492 -1.79 -10.99 -20.29
N GLY A 493 -2.57 -11.65 -19.43
CA GLY A 493 -2.37 -13.06 -19.07
C GLY A 493 -3.58 -13.93 -19.43
N TYR A 494 -3.41 -14.90 -20.33
CA TYR A 494 -4.47 -15.84 -20.70
C TYR A 494 -4.39 -17.13 -19.87
N SER A 495 -5.50 -17.58 -19.28
CA SER A 495 -5.58 -18.84 -18.53
C SER A 495 -4.51 -18.93 -17.41
N GLY A 496 -3.62 -19.93 -17.44
CA GLY A 496 -2.46 -20.05 -16.54
C GLY A 496 -1.49 -18.85 -16.60
N GLY A 497 -1.44 -18.13 -17.73
CA GLY A 497 -0.71 -16.88 -17.90
C GLY A 497 -1.22 -15.78 -16.97
N GLY A 498 -2.51 -15.77 -16.61
CA GLY A 498 -3.06 -14.84 -15.62
C GLY A 498 -2.43 -15.00 -14.23
N GLN A 499 -2.17 -16.25 -13.81
CA GLN A 499 -1.42 -16.53 -12.57
C GLN A 499 0.03 -16.05 -12.68
N MET A 500 0.71 -16.31 -13.82
CA MET A 500 2.10 -15.86 -14.01
C MET A 500 2.22 -14.34 -13.99
N SER A 501 1.32 -13.64 -14.68
CA SER A 501 1.23 -12.17 -14.71
C SER A 501 1.04 -11.59 -13.32
N CYS A 502 -0.02 -12.01 -12.61
CA CYS A 502 -0.30 -11.50 -11.26
C CYS A 502 0.84 -11.81 -10.28
N ALA A 503 1.46 -12.98 -10.41
CA ALA A 503 2.46 -13.44 -9.45
C ALA A 503 3.84 -12.79 -9.66
N SER A 504 4.22 -12.48 -10.91
CA SER A 504 5.48 -11.83 -11.27
C SER A 504 5.44 -10.30 -11.14
N ALA A 505 4.28 -9.68 -11.38
CA ALA A 505 4.11 -8.24 -11.38
C ALA A 505 4.62 -7.51 -10.11
N PRO A 506 4.41 -8.00 -8.87
CA PRO A 506 4.96 -7.35 -7.67
C PRO A 506 6.49 -7.27 -7.65
N TYR A 507 7.17 -8.28 -8.21
CA TYR A 507 8.63 -8.31 -8.30
C TYR A 507 9.12 -7.37 -9.41
N LEU A 508 8.43 -7.36 -10.55
CA LEU A 508 8.76 -6.47 -11.66
C LEU A 508 8.56 -5.00 -11.27
N LYS A 509 7.48 -4.68 -10.56
CA LYS A 509 7.18 -3.33 -10.05
C LYS A 509 8.32 -2.81 -9.18
N ARG A 510 8.82 -3.66 -8.27
CA ARG A 510 9.98 -3.31 -7.42
C ARG A 510 11.25 -3.08 -8.24
N ALA A 511 11.47 -3.87 -9.29
CA ALA A 511 12.65 -3.76 -10.13
C ALA A 511 12.66 -2.51 -11.02
N LEU A 512 11.50 -2.12 -11.56
CA LEU A 512 11.34 -0.98 -12.47
C LEU A 512 11.03 0.33 -11.74
N GLY A 513 10.38 0.29 -10.57
CA GLY A 513 9.84 1.48 -9.90
C GLY A 513 8.68 2.13 -10.65
N ALA A 514 7.90 1.35 -11.42
CA ALA A 514 6.85 1.85 -12.30
C ALA A 514 5.46 1.23 -11.99
N PRO A 515 4.36 1.91 -12.35
CA PRO A 515 3.00 1.38 -12.22
C PRO A 515 2.82 0.08 -13.02
N ILE A 516 2.17 -0.93 -12.42
CA ILE A 516 1.88 -2.20 -13.12
C ILE A 516 0.41 -2.62 -12.96
N ASP A 517 -0.24 -2.80 -14.11
CA ASP A 517 -1.59 -3.35 -14.27
C ASP A 517 -1.56 -4.80 -14.76
N VAL A 518 -2.62 -5.55 -14.49
CA VAL A 518 -2.83 -6.88 -15.06
C VAL A 518 -4.23 -7.00 -15.65
N ILE A 519 -4.31 -7.37 -16.92
CA ILE A 519 -5.52 -7.82 -17.61
C ILE A 519 -5.46 -9.35 -17.70
N SER A 520 -6.37 -10.03 -17.02
CA SER A 520 -6.46 -11.48 -16.99
C SER A 520 -7.65 -11.96 -17.82
N LEU A 521 -7.38 -12.82 -18.80
CA LEU A 521 -8.37 -13.44 -19.68
C LEU A 521 -8.64 -14.87 -19.19
N GLY A 522 -9.76 -15.08 -18.48
CA GLY A 522 -10.13 -16.41 -17.94
C GLY A 522 -9.08 -17.00 -16.97
N GLY A 523 -8.33 -16.16 -16.26
CA GLY A 523 -7.14 -16.60 -15.52
C GLY A 523 -7.39 -17.40 -14.24
N VAL A 524 -6.58 -18.43 -13.99
CA VAL A 524 -6.67 -19.26 -12.78
C VAL A 524 -5.71 -18.75 -11.70
N ILE A 525 -6.11 -17.67 -11.01
CA ILE A 525 -5.22 -16.93 -10.10
C ILE A 525 -5.36 -17.42 -8.64
N SER A 526 -4.23 -17.55 -7.96
CA SER A 526 -4.09 -17.96 -6.55
C SER A 526 -4.21 -16.78 -5.59
N ALA A 527 -4.86 -17.00 -4.45
CA ALA A 527 -4.91 -16.02 -3.36
C ALA A 527 -3.58 -15.84 -2.60
N ASN A 528 -2.55 -16.63 -2.92
CA ASN A 528 -1.20 -16.44 -2.38
C ASN A 528 -0.44 -15.33 -3.11
N VAL A 529 -0.93 -14.90 -4.28
CA VAL A 529 -0.38 -13.76 -5.02
C VAL A 529 -0.77 -12.47 -4.32
N ASN A 530 0.21 -11.59 -4.11
CA ASN A 530 -0.02 -10.31 -3.44
C ASN A 530 -0.59 -9.26 -4.41
N ALA A 531 -1.84 -9.46 -4.84
CA ALA A 531 -2.55 -8.55 -5.75
C ALA A 531 -2.67 -7.11 -5.21
N LEU A 532 -2.46 -6.87 -3.90
CA LEU A 532 -2.45 -5.53 -3.32
C LEU A 532 -1.33 -4.63 -3.85
N GLN A 533 -0.26 -5.22 -4.39
CA GLN A 533 0.89 -4.48 -4.92
C GLN A 533 0.68 -3.98 -6.35
N LEU A 534 -0.33 -4.50 -7.05
CA LEU A 534 -0.71 -4.06 -8.39
C LEU A 534 -1.40 -2.69 -8.30
N GLU A 535 -1.36 -1.90 -9.37
CA GLU A 535 -2.30 -0.79 -9.50
C GLU A 535 -3.70 -1.34 -9.64
N HIS A 536 -3.90 -2.21 -10.65
CA HIS A 536 -5.17 -2.87 -10.84
C HIS A 536 -5.05 -4.28 -11.45
N LEU A 537 -6.01 -5.14 -11.11
CA LEU A 537 -6.27 -6.42 -11.77
C LEU A 537 -7.65 -6.38 -12.43
N TYR A 538 -7.68 -6.28 -13.75
CA TYR A 538 -8.89 -6.46 -14.57
C TYR A 538 -9.03 -7.94 -14.92
N HIS A 539 -10.09 -8.59 -14.46
CA HIS A 539 -10.29 -10.03 -14.62
C HIS A 539 -11.53 -10.30 -15.46
N LEU A 540 -11.31 -10.64 -16.74
CA LEU A 540 -12.37 -10.93 -17.72
C LEU A 540 -12.80 -12.39 -17.56
N VAL A 541 -14.10 -12.60 -17.34
CA VAL A 541 -14.69 -13.90 -17.00
C VAL A 541 -15.92 -14.19 -17.86
N GLY A 542 -15.94 -15.36 -18.51
CA GLY A 542 -17.11 -15.85 -19.25
C GLY A 542 -18.01 -16.74 -18.39
N ASP A 543 -19.33 -16.66 -18.61
CA ASP A 543 -20.33 -17.43 -17.85
C ASP A 543 -20.21 -18.95 -18.06
N LYS A 544 -19.62 -19.38 -19.19
CA LYS A 544 -19.39 -20.79 -19.53
C LYS A 544 -17.92 -21.20 -19.34
N ASP A 545 -17.08 -20.34 -18.77
CA ASP A 545 -15.68 -20.65 -18.49
C ASP A 545 -15.56 -21.57 -17.26
N VAL A 546 -15.50 -22.88 -17.51
CA VAL A 546 -15.32 -23.88 -16.45
C VAL A 546 -13.90 -23.89 -15.87
N VAL A 547 -12.90 -23.31 -16.54
CA VAL A 547 -11.50 -23.31 -16.14
C VAL A 547 -11.22 -22.19 -15.15
N GLU A 548 -11.67 -20.95 -15.40
CA GLU A 548 -11.59 -19.86 -14.42
C GLU A 548 -12.25 -20.29 -13.10
N GLY A 549 -13.42 -20.93 -13.19
CA GLY A 549 -14.19 -21.41 -12.04
C GLY A 549 -13.47 -22.47 -11.18
N ILE A 550 -12.35 -23.04 -11.66
CA ILE A 550 -11.47 -23.90 -10.86
C ILE A 550 -10.70 -23.07 -9.83
N GLY A 551 -10.30 -21.84 -10.17
CA GLY A 551 -9.49 -20.97 -9.31
C GLY A 551 -10.13 -20.72 -7.93
N PRO A 552 -11.37 -20.19 -7.86
CA PRO A 552 -12.08 -20.02 -6.59
C PRO A 552 -12.24 -21.33 -5.80
N LYS A 553 -12.36 -22.49 -6.46
CA LYS A 553 -12.53 -23.80 -5.78
C LYS A 553 -11.21 -24.33 -5.21
N MET A 554 -10.14 -24.28 -6.01
CA MET A 554 -8.84 -24.82 -5.65
C MET A 554 -8.10 -23.98 -4.62
N PHE A 555 -8.33 -22.66 -4.57
CA PHE A 555 -7.62 -21.74 -3.68
C PHE A 555 -8.51 -21.27 -2.53
N PRO A 556 -8.45 -21.90 -1.33
CA PRO A 556 -9.27 -21.50 -0.19
C PRO A 556 -9.13 -20.04 0.20
N GLY A 557 -7.96 -19.44 -0.03
CA GLY A 557 -7.77 -18.00 0.21
C GLY A 557 -8.67 -17.08 -0.64
N ARG A 558 -9.30 -17.56 -1.73
CA ARG A 558 -10.30 -16.79 -2.48
C ARG A 558 -11.71 -16.89 -1.85
N TRP A 559 -11.90 -17.74 -0.85
CA TRP A 559 -13.21 -17.93 -0.23
C TRP A 559 -13.51 -16.78 0.74
N PRO A 560 -14.77 -16.34 0.85
CA PRO A 560 -15.16 -15.23 1.73
C PRO A 560 -14.78 -15.43 3.21
N VAL A 561 -14.67 -16.68 3.68
CA VAL A 561 -14.31 -17.02 5.06
C VAL A 561 -12.86 -16.70 5.44
N PHE A 562 -12.00 -16.37 4.46
CA PHE A 562 -10.63 -15.92 4.70
C PHE A 562 -10.47 -14.44 4.35
N PRO A 563 -11.07 -13.51 5.13
CA PRO A 563 -11.12 -12.10 4.78
C PRO A 563 -9.74 -11.44 4.72
N LEU A 564 -8.74 -12.00 5.41
CA LEU A 564 -7.37 -11.48 5.47
C LEU A 564 -6.46 -11.94 4.32
N SER A 565 -6.96 -12.74 3.37
CA SER A 565 -6.17 -13.15 2.20
C SER A 565 -5.86 -11.96 1.29
N TYR A 566 -4.74 -12.02 0.55
CA TYR A 566 -4.39 -10.96 -0.40
C TYR A 566 -5.50 -10.72 -1.43
N TRP A 567 -6.11 -11.79 -1.93
CA TRP A 567 -7.21 -11.72 -2.89
C TRP A 567 -8.43 -10.97 -2.32
N ASN A 568 -8.93 -11.38 -1.15
CA ASN A 568 -10.12 -10.78 -0.58
C ASN A 568 -9.88 -9.34 -0.13
N ARG A 569 -8.65 -9.02 0.32
CA ARG A 569 -8.25 -7.64 0.64
C ARG A 569 -8.19 -6.78 -0.62
N ALA A 570 -7.55 -7.27 -1.69
CA ALA A 570 -7.45 -6.53 -2.95
C ALA A 570 -8.83 -6.29 -3.57
N LYS A 571 -9.72 -7.30 -3.54
CA LYS A 571 -11.11 -7.15 -3.97
C LYS A 571 -11.88 -6.09 -3.16
N ARG A 572 -11.73 -6.06 -1.82
CA ARG A 572 -12.36 -5.02 -0.97
C ARG A 572 -11.81 -3.62 -1.23
N ARG A 573 -10.52 -3.51 -1.57
CA ARG A 573 -9.86 -2.24 -1.88
C ARG A 573 -10.12 -1.74 -3.31
N GLY A 574 -10.99 -2.38 -4.08
CA GLY A 574 -11.26 -1.99 -5.46
C GLY A 574 -10.12 -2.32 -6.44
N LYS A 575 -9.02 -2.96 -6.00
CA LYS A 575 -7.87 -3.31 -6.86
C LYS A 575 -8.11 -4.48 -7.81
N ILE A 576 -9.30 -5.08 -7.76
CA ILE A 576 -9.70 -6.19 -8.64
C ILE A 576 -11.08 -5.86 -9.20
N THR A 577 -11.17 -5.64 -10.51
CA THR A 577 -12.44 -5.53 -11.24
C THR A 577 -12.70 -6.83 -11.97
N ILE A 578 -13.89 -7.41 -11.77
CA ILE A 578 -14.33 -8.58 -12.52
C ILE A 578 -15.22 -8.08 -13.66
N ILE A 579 -14.81 -8.32 -14.89
CA ILE A 579 -15.52 -7.89 -16.10
C ILE A 579 -16.24 -9.10 -16.70
N PRO A 580 -17.59 -9.12 -16.69
CA PRO A 580 -18.34 -10.22 -17.28
C PRO A 580 -18.27 -10.15 -18.81
N MET A 581 -17.91 -11.26 -19.46
CA MET A 581 -17.84 -11.41 -20.92
C MET A 581 -19.09 -12.09 -21.51
N GLY A 582 -20.10 -12.38 -20.68
CA GLY A 582 -21.33 -13.03 -21.09
C GLY A 582 -21.14 -14.53 -21.42
N PRO A 583 -21.92 -15.11 -22.35
CA PRO A 583 -22.06 -16.56 -22.52
C PRO A 583 -20.90 -17.23 -23.29
N VAL A 584 -19.66 -16.80 -23.03
CA VAL A 584 -18.42 -17.30 -23.62
C VAL A 584 -17.74 -18.34 -22.72
N GLY A 585 -17.04 -19.31 -23.32
CA GLY A 585 -16.26 -20.35 -22.66
C GLY A 585 -14.78 -19.98 -22.52
N HIS A 586 -13.94 -20.95 -22.14
CA HIS A 586 -12.51 -20.71 -21.90
C HIS A 586 -11.68 -20.62 -23.19
N GLN A 587 -11.76 -21.65 -24.03
CA GLN A 587 -10.89 -21.87 -25.21
C GLN A 587 -11.72 -22.10 -26.48
N VAL A 588 -11.12 -21.90 -27.65
CA VAL A 588 -11.77 -22.14 -28.96
C VAL A 588 -12.02 -23.64 -29.20
N PRO A 589 -13.17 -24.06 -29.76
CA PRO A 589 -14.33 -23.24 -30.15
C PRO A 589 -15.24 -22.88 -28.96
N GLY A 590 -15.89 -21.71 -29.06
CA GLY A 590 -16.81 -21.14 -28.08
C GLY A 590 -16.15 -20.34 -26.96
N GLY A 591 -14.84 -20.06 -27.05
CA GLY A 591 -14.03 -19.42 -26.01
C GLY A 591 -13.94 -17.90 -26.11
N ILE A 592 -13.35 -17.26 -25.08
CA ILE A 592 -13.17 -15.80 -25.00
C ILE A 592 -12.40 -15.22 -26.20
N LEU A 593 -11.50 -16.00 -26.81
CA LEU A 593 -10.70 -15.62 -27.98
C LEU A 593 -11.30 -16.13 -29.32
N ASP A 594 -12.53 -16.64 -29.35
CA ASP A 594 -13.09 -17.23 -30.57
C ASP A 594 -13.57 -16.17 -31.58
N PRO A 595 -12.98 -16.11 -32.80
CA PRO A 595 -13.42 -15.18 -33.85
C PRO A 595 -14.78 -15.59 -34.46
N ASN A 596 -15.19 -16.85 -34.34
CA ASN A 596 -16.41 -17.39 -34.96
C ASN A 596 -17.62 -17.39 -34.03
N LEU A 597 -17.42 -17.15 -32.72
CA LEU A 597 -18.51 -17.04 -31.76
C LEU A 597 -19.12 -15.64 -31.83
N VAL A 598 -20.28 -15.50 -32.47
CA VAL A 598 -21.03 -14.24 -32.55
C VAL A 598 -21.95 -14.10 -31.33
N LEU A 599 -21.84 -12.96 -30.65
CA LEU A 599 -22.63 -12.60 -29.47
C LEU A 599 -23.94 -11.92 -29.87
N ALA A 600 -24.83 -11.71 -28.88
CA ALA A 600 -26.15 -11.13 -29.11
C ALA A 600 -26.11 -9.70 -29.67
N ASP A 601 -25.01 -8.98 -29.46
CA ASP A 601 -24.77 -7.62 -29.97
C ASP A 601 -24.14 -7.59 -31.38
N GLY A 602 -23.94 -8.76 -32.00
CA GLY A 602 -23.39 -8.91 -33.35
C GLY A 602 -21.86 -8.89 -33.43
N ARG A 603 -21.14 -8.65 -32.33
CA ARG A 603 -19.67 -8.77 -32.28
C ARG A 603 -19.25 -10.22 -32.10
N SER A 604 -18.05 -10.57 -32.57
CA SER A 604 -17.43 -11.84 -32.19
C SER A 604 -16.89 -11.77 -30.75
N SER A 605 -16.71 -12.91 -30.09
CA SER A 605 -16.08 -12.98 -28.76
C SER A 605 -14.66 -12.40 -28.79
N LEU A 606 -13.89 -12.68 -29.85
CA LEU A 606 -12.57 -12.07 -30.05
C LEU A 606 -12.66 -10.54 -30.14
N GLN A 607 -13.59 -10.00 -30.93
CA GLN A 607 -13.78 -8.56 -31.08
C GLN A 607 -14.17 -7.91 -29.74
N GLN A 608 -15.12 -8.50 -29.00
CA GLN A 608 -15.50 -8.02 -27.67
C GLN A 608 -14.30 -7.98 -26.72
N THR A 609 -13.44 -9.00 -26.76
CA THR A 609 -12.24 -9.07 -25.91
C THR A 609 -11.24 -7.97 -26.25
N ILE A 610 -10.98 -7.73 -27.54
CA ILE A 610 -10.07 -6.66 -28.01
C ILE A 610 -10.63 -5.28 -27.66
N ASP A 611 -11.92 -5.04 -27.89
CA ASP A 611 -12.60 -3.79 -27.52
C ASP A 611 -12.44 -3.52 -26.02
N THR A 612 -12.64 -4.55 -25.19
CA THR A 612 -12.53 -4.47 -23.73
C THR A 612 -11.09 -4.18 -23.31
N ILE A 613 -10.09 -4.83 -23.91
CA ILE A 613 -8.67 -4.55 -23.64
C ILE A 613 -8.34 -3.10 -23.99
N ASN A 614 -8.74 -2.63 -25.17
CA ASN A 614 -8.48 -1.26 -25.62
C ASN A 614 -9.16 -0.23 -24.70
N ALA A 615 -10.40 -0.48 -24.28
CA ALA A 615 -11.10 0.40 -23.35
C ALA A 615 -10.45 0.40 -21.95
N ILE A 616 -9.86 -0.71 -21.48
CA ILE A 616 -9.05 -0.71 -20.24
C ILE A 616 -7.78 0.14 -20.44
N LEU A 617 -7.06 -0.07 -21.55
CA LEU A 617 -5.79 0.62 -21.81
C LEU A 617 -5.96 2.14 -22.00
N ARG A 618 -7.12 2.57 -22.53
CA ARG A 618 -7.51 4.00 -22.64
C ARG A 618 -8.12 4.56 -21.36
N GLY A 619 -8.57 3.68 -20.46
CA GLY A 619 -9.25 4.04 -19.22
C GLY A 619 -10.72 4.42 -19.39
N ASP A 620 -11.39 3.89 -20.43
CA ASP A 620 -12.76 4.16 -20.85
C ASP A 620 -13.80 3.27 -20.14
N ILE A 621 -13.45 2.03 -19.77
CA ILE A 621 -14.34 1.08 -19.03
C ILE A 621 -14.72 1.58 -17.63
N LEU A 622 -14.16 2.72 -17.24
CA LEU A 622 -14.24 3.33 -15.94
C LEU A 622 -15.22 4.53 -15.91
N ASP A 623 -15.73 4.94 -17.08
CA ASP A 623 -16.72 6.02 -17.21
C ASP A 623 -18.18 5.52 -17.09
N ASP A 624 -18.43 4.23 -17.32
CA ASP A 624 -19.74 3.58 -17.09
C ASP A 624 -19.93 3.16 -15.62
N ALA A 625 -19.83 4.12 -14.70
CA ALA A 625 -20.42 3.94 -13.37
C ALA A 625 -21.95 3.86 -13.54
N PRO A 626 -22.65 2.92 -12.87
CA PRO A 626 -24.10 2.79 -13.00
C PRO A 626 -24.76 4.14 -12.72
N GLU A 627 -25.69 4.53 -13.60
CA GLU A 627 -26.51 5.74 -13.48
C GLU A 627 -26.92 5.97 -12.02
N ALA A 628 -26.66 7.21 -11.57
CA ALA A 628 -26.88 7.72 -10.22
C ALA A 628 -28.08 7.09 -9.50
N GLN A 629 -27.83 6.06 -8.68
CA GLN A 629 -28.63 5.90 -7.47
C GLN A 629 -28.46 7.21 -6.69
N SER A 630 -29.57 7.87 -6.34
CA SER A 630 -29.50 9.20 -5.75
C SER A 630 -28.65 9.13 -4.48
N ARG A 631 -27.48 9.77 -4.52
CA ARG A 631 -26.61 9.91 -3.36
C ARG A 631 -27.43 10.35 -2.15
N LYS A 632 -27.20 9.74 -0.98
CA LYS A 632 -27.80 10.21 0.26
C LYS A 632 -27.49 11.69 0.49
N HIS A 633 -28.53 12.50 0.73
CA HIS A 633 -28.41 13.94 0.97
C HIS A 633 -27.49 14.23 2.16
N SER A 634 -26.60 15.20 1.99
CA SER A 634 -25.54 15.58 2.93
C SER A 634 -25.67 17.04 3.39
N ASN A 635 -24.91 17.45 4.40
CA ASN A 635 -24.87 18.87 4.79
C ASN A 635 -24.25 19.73 3.68
N TYR A 636 -23.29 19.19 2.92
CA TYR A 636 -22.72 19.87 1.75
C TYR A 636 -23.81 20.22 0.72
N ASP A 637 -24.80 19.34 0.49
CA ASP A 637 -25.94 19.63 -0.40
C ASP A 637 -26.77 20.82 0.10
N ASP A 638 -27.01 20.89 1.41
CA ASP A 638 -27.69 22.03 2.04
C ASP A 638 -26.86 23.32 1.87
N PHE A 639 -25.53 23.21 1.93
CA PHE A 639 -24.63 24.35 1.80
C PHE A 639 -24.66 24.92 0.38
N ILE A 640 -24.39 24.11 -0.64
CA ILE A 640 -24.32 24.57 -2.05
C ILE A 640 -25.67 25.08 -2.57
N ALA A 641 -26.77 24.59 -2.02
CA ALA A 641 -28.11 25.09 -2.34
C ALA A 641 -28.37 26.50 -1.82
N ASN A 642 -27.61 26.98 -0.84
CA ASN A 642 -27.78 28.33 -0.29
C ASN A 642 -27.13 29.38 -1.22
N PRO A 643 -27.85 30.44 -1.64
CA PRO A 643 -27.29 31.51 -2.48
C PRO A 643 -26.03 32.19 -1.89
N LEU A 644 -25.83 32.16 -0.57
CA LEU A 644 -24.68 32.76 0.12
C LEU A 644 -23.32 32.16 -0.28
N VAL A 645 -23.29 30.90 -0.73
CA VAL A 645 -22.04 30.22 -1.11
C VAL A 645 -21.85 30.12 -2.62
N GLN A 646 -22.83 30.58 -3.41
CA GLN A 646 -22.78 30.53 -4.87
C GLN A 646 -21.95 31.69 -5.42
N TYR A 647 -20.75 31.41 -5.89
CA TYR A 647 -19.80 32.45 -6.33
C TYR A 647 -20.37 33.34 -7.44
N GLN A 648 -21.26 32.83 -8.29
CA GLN A 648 -21.88 33.55 -9.40
C GLN A 648 -22.75 34.74 -8.93
N ARG A 649 -23.16 34.76 -7.66
CA ARG A 649 -23.91 35.87 -7.08
C ARG A 649 -23.04 37.11 -6.82
N TYR A 650 -21.72 36.99 -6.90
CA TYR A 650 -20.78 38.04 -6.54
C TYR A 650 -20.02 38.53 -7.78
N PRO A 651 -20.54 39.54 -8.51
CA PRO A 651 -19.97 40.00 -9.77
C PRO A 651 -18.54 40.53 -9.62
N LEU A 652 -17.66 40.18 -10.57
CA LEU A 652 -16.22 40.49 -10.50
C LEU A 652 -15.89 41.96 -10.75
N ASP A 653 -16.75 42.67 -11.48
CA ASP A 653 -16.65 44.09 -11.81
C ASP A 653 -17.07 45.02 -10.66
N GLN A 654 -17.85 44.52 -9.70
CA GLN A 654 -18.24 45.28 -8.52
C GLN A 654 -17.13 45.28 -7.46
N ARG A 655 -16.85 46.46 -6.90
CA ARG A 655 -15.88 46.65 -5.83
C ARG A 655 -16.48 47.51 -4.71
N PRO A 656 -16.29 47.14 -3.43
CA PRO A 656 -16.71 47.98 -2.32
C PRO A 656 -15.79 49.19 -2.17
N THR A 657 -16.19 50.17 -1.35
CA THR A 657 -15.41 51.37 -1.08
C THR A 657 -14.04 51.01 -0.47
N PRO A 658 -12.91 51.34 -1.14
CA PRO A 658 -11.57 50.91 -0.70
C PRO A 658 -11.13 51.40 0.69
N ASP A 659 -11.69 52.53 1.16
CA ASP A 659 -11.39 53.06 2.49
C ASP A 659 -12.10 52.29 3.62
N LEU A 660 -13.15 51.53 3.29
CA LEU A 660 -13.97 50.77 4.23
C LEU A 660 -13.70 49.27 4.17
N TYR A 661 -13.22 48.79 3.02
CA TYR A 661 -13.01 47.38 2.73
C TYR A 661 -11.67 47.14 2.05
N VAL A 662 -10.94 46.11 2.50
CA VAL A 662 -9.66 45.69 1.95
C VAL A 662 -9.73 44.25 1.44
N PRO A 663 -8.93 43.86 0.43
CA PRO A 663 -8.95 42.49 -0.08
C PRO A 663 -8.43 41.50 0.98
N VAL A 664 -8.99 40.28 1.01
CA VAL A 664 -8.56 39.22 1.93
C VAL A 664 -7.15 38.73 1.59
N ALA A 665 -6.83 38.61 0.30
CA ALA A 665 -5.49 38.27 -0.19
C ALA A 665 -5.18 38.97 -1.51
N ALA A 666 -3.90 39.10 -1.84
CA ALA A 666 -3.44 39.76 -3.06
C ALA A 666 -3.95 39.05 -4.33
N TRP A 667 -3.90 37.72 -4.35
CA TRP A 667 -4.39 36.88 -5.44
C TRP A 667 -5.48 35.94 -4.93
N MET A 668 -6.68 36.04 -5.49
CA MET A 668 -7.80 35.16 -5.17
C MET A 668 -8.51 34.72 -6.44
N GLY A 669 -9.08 33.52 -6.43
CA GLY A 669 -9.70 32.96 -7.61
C GLY A 669 -10.28 31.58 -7.37
N ARG A 670 -10.99 31.10 -8.38
CA ARG A 670 -11.64 29.80 -8.37
C ARG A 670 -10.76 28.76 -9.04
N LEU A 671 -10.53 27.63 -8.38
CA LEU A 671 -9.89 26.48 -9.01
C LEU A 671 -10.87 25.78 -9.94
N ILE A 672 -10.39 25.39 -11.11
CA ILE A 672 -11.15 24.65 -12.10
C ILE A 672 -10.32 23.43 -12.50
N LEU A 673 -10.86 22.23 -12.29
CA LEU A 673 -10.20 21.00 -12.72
C LEU A 673 -10.34 20.87 -14.25
N PRO A 674 -9.24 20.77 -15.01
CA PRO A 674 -9.31 20.61 -16.46
C PRO A 674 -10.06 19.31 -16.82
N PRO A 675 -10.81 19.26 -17.93
CA PRO A 675 -11.33 18.00 -18.46
C PRO A 675 -10.19 16.98 -18.65
N LYS A 676 -10.47 15.68 -18.47
CA LYS A 676 -9.46 14.60 -18.55
C LYS A 676 -8.62 14.65 -19.83
N ALA A 677 -9.23 15.01 -20.96
CA ALA A 677 -8.57 15.13 -22.27
C ALA A 677 -7.64 16.36 -22.41
N GLU A 678 -7.79 17.37 -21.56
CA GLU A 678 -7.04 18.63 -21.62
C GLU A 678 -6.05 18.75 -20.45
N ARG A 679 -5.75 17.66 -19.75
CA ARG A 679 -4.84 17.65 -18.60
C ARG A 679 -3.43 18.07 -18.99
N PHE A 680 -2.82 18.92 -18.15
CA PHE A 680 -1.46 19.43 -18.32
C PHE A 680 -0.62 19.36 -17.03
N GLN A 681 -1.03 18.55 -16.04
CA GLN A 681 -0.44 18.49 -14.69
C GLN A 681 -0.44 19.87 -14.00
N GLY A 682 -1.66 20.28 -13.66
CA GLY A 682 -1.99 21.56 -13.07
C GLY A 682 -3.50 21.78 -13.13
N VAL A 683 -3.94 22.99 -12.80
CA VAL A 683 -5.37 23.35 -12.79
C VAL A 683 -5.58 24.70 -13.46
N TYR A 684 -6.80 24.97 -13.89
CA TYR A 684 -7.19 26.31 -14.32
C TYR A 684 -7.53 27.18 -13.10
N TYR A 685 -7.29 28.48 -13.22
CA TYR A 685 -7.53 29.46 -12.17
C TYR A 685 -8.25 30.68 -12.73
N GLU A 686 -9.50 30.86 -12.34
CA GLU A 686 -10.28 32.05 -12.69
C GLU A 686 -9.98 33.16 -11.69
N ILE A 687 -9.34 34.24 -12.14
CA ILE A 687 -8.85 35.30 -11.26
C ILE A 687 -10.01 36.18 -10.81
N HIS A 688 -10.31 36.16 -9.50
CA HIS A 688 -11.36 36.96 -8.87
C HIS A 688 -10.82 38.23 -8.21
N HIS A 689 -9.53 38.26 -7.91
CA HIS A 689 -8.79 39.44 -7.45
C HIS A 689 -7.30 39.28 -7.78
N ALA A 690 -6.66 40.38 -8.20
CA ALA A 690 -5.23 40.44 -8.46
C ALA A 690 -4.68 41.83 -8.05
N PRO A 691 -3.37 41.95 -7.76
CA PRO A 691 -2.72 43.24 -7.50
C PRO A 691 -2.91 44.24 -8.64
N GLY A 692 -2.78 45.55 -8.34
CA GLY A 692 -3.05 46.62 -9.31
C GLY A 692 -2.26 46.50 -10.62
N GLU A 693 -1.00 46.06 -10.57
CA GLU A 693 -0.14 45.77 -11.73
C GLU A 693 -0.67 44.65 -12.66
N HIS A 694 -1.55 43.81 -12.14
CA HIS A 694 -2.16 42.66 -12.82
C HIS A 694 -3.68 42.79 -12.97
N ALA A 695 -4.25 43.98 -12.76
CA ALA A 695 -5.70 44.21 -12.80
C ALA A 695 -6.35 43.78 -14.14
N GLY A 696 -5.61 43.81 -15.25
CA GLY A 696 -6.09 43.37 -16.57
C GLY A 696 -6.36 41.86 -16.67
N LEU A 697 -5.91 41.05 -15.70
CA LEU A 697 -6.17 39.60 -15.65
C LEU A 697 -7.47 39.25 -14.92
N LEU A 698 -8.17 40.23 -14.34
CA LEU A 698 -9.41 40.00 -13.60
C LEU A 698 -10.47 39.35 -14.49
N GLY A 699 -11.08 38.27 -14.00
CA GLY A 699 -12.07 37.46 -14.71
C GLY A 699 -11.49 36.53 -15.78
N GLN A 700 -10.18 36.55 -16.02
CA GLN A 700 -9.55 35.61 -16.96
C GLN A 700 -9.31 34.26 -16.29
N VAL A 701 -9.46 33.20 -17.09
CA VAL A 701 -9.05 31.84 -16.72
C VAL A 701 -7.62 31.62 -17.22
N VAL A 702 -6.71 31.35 -16.29
CA VAL A 702 -5.28 31.15 -16.57
C VAL A 702 -4.82 29.77 -16.09
N LYS A 703 -3.68 29.28 -16.59
CA LYS A 703 -3.08 28.04 -16.07
C LYS A 703 -2.46 28.31 -14.70
N LEU A 704 -2.66 27.42 -13.74
CA LEU A 704 -1.99 27.41 -12.43
C LEU A 704 -1.20 26.12 -12.29
N CYS A 705 0.12 26.26 -12.14
CA CYS A 705 1.06 25.15 -12.11
C CYS A 705 2.01 25.24 -10.92
N TRP A 706 2.61 24.11 -10.57
CA TRP A 706 3.73 24.10 -9.64
C TRP A 706 4.98 24.76 -10.25
N SER A 707 5.75 25.43 -9.40
CA SER A 707 7.06 25.99 -9.76
C SER A 707 8.06 24.88 -10.09
N THR A 708 8.98 25.15 -11.01
CA THR A 708 10.08 24.24 -11.39
C THR A 708 11.20 24.15 -10.34
N ASP A 709 11.05 24.82 -9.19
CA ASP A 709 11.99 24.70 -8.06
C ASP A 709 12.15 23.22 -7.63
N PRO A 710 13.39 22.70 -7.50
CA PRO A 710 13.61 21.29 -7.20
C PRO A 710 12.97 20.78 -5.90
N ARG A 711 12.79 21.63 -4.88
CA ARG A 711 12.11 21.22 -3.64
C ARG A 711 10.61 21.07 -3.87
N THR A 712 10.03 21.97 -4.65
CA THR A 712 8.61 21.92 -5.04
C THR A 712 8.34 20.66 -5.87
N GLN A 713 9.20 20.37 -6.85
CA GLN A 713 9.04 19.19 -7.72
C GLN A 713 9.17 17.88 -6.94
N ARG A 714 10.10 17.77 -5.98
CA ARG A 714 10.18 16.60 -5.09
C ARG A 714 8.93 16.42 -4.23
N PHE A 715 8.36 17.52 -3.73
CA PHE A 715 7.10 17.49 -2.99
C PHE A 715 5.96 16.98 -3.87
N VAL A 716 5.79 17.52 -5.07
CA VAL A 716 4.76 17.11 -6.03
C VAL A 716 4.90 15.62 -6.35
N GLN A 717 6.09 15.20 -6.77
CA GLN A 717 6.36 13.80 -7.13
C GLN A 717 6.12 12.82 -5.97
N ALA A 718 6.40 13.24 -4.72
CA ALA A 718 6.19 12.38 -3.55
C ALA A 718 4.72 12.16 -3.18
N VAL A 719 3.81 12.93 -3.78
CA VAL A 719 2.38 12.98 -3.42
C VAL A 719 1.48 12.68 -4.62
N THR A 720 2.02 12.75 -5.84
CA THR A 720 1.31 12.34 -7.06
C THR A 720 1.00 10.85 -7.02
N HIS A 721 -0.28 10.49 -7.16
CA HIS A 721 -0.75 9.10 -7.13
C HIS A 721 -1.84 8.85 -8.16
N ASP A 722 -1.96 7.60 -8.59
CA ASP A 722 -3.12 7.13 -9.33
C ASP A 722 -4.31 7.03 -8.37
N VAL A 723 -5.50 7.41 -8.81
CA VAL A 723 -6.71 7.44 -7.98
C VAL A 723 -7.72 6.42 -8.51
N HIS A 724 -8.03 5.44 -7.67
CA HIS A 724 -9.02 4.40 -7.92
C HIS A 724 -9.83 4.19 -6.65
N PHE A 725 -11.14 4.36 -6.75
CA PHE A 725 -11.99 4.25 -5.58
C PHE A 725 -11.99 2.81 -5.06
N SER A 726 -11.74 2.67 -3.77
CA SER A 726 -11.98 1.42 -3.06
C SER A 726 -13.49 1.16 -2.93
N ALA A 727 -13.90 -0.08 -2.68
CA ALA A 727 -15.31 -0.40 -2.47
C ALA A 727 -15.92 0.37 -1.28
N GLU A 728 -15.10 0.70 -0.27
CA GLU A 728 -15.52 1.55 0.85
C GLU A 728 -15.75 3.00 0.41
N ALA A 729 -14.86 3.56 -0.41
CA ALA A 729 -15.02 4.92 -0.97
C ALA A 729 -16.22 5.00 -1.94
N GLU A 730 -16.44 3.99 -2.77
CA GLU A 730 -17.64 3.89 -3.60
C GLU A 730 -18.90 3.83 -2.74
N TYR A 731 -18.93 2.96 -1.73
CA TYR A 731 -20.08 2.81 -0.84
C TYR A 731 -20.36 4.08 -0.03
N SER A 732 -19.33 4.70 0.58
CA SER A 732 -19.50 5.92 1.37
C SER A 732 -19.89 7.12 0.50
N SER A 733 -19.38 7.18 -0.74
CA SER A 733 -19.75 8.18 -1.73
C SER A 733 -21.21 8.03 -2.18
N GLN A 734 -21.62 6.82 -2.61
CA GLN A 734 -22.95 6.58 -3.19
C GLN A 734 -24.05 6.46 -2.12
N VAL A 735 -23.78 5.74 -1.04
CA VAL A 735 -24.78 5.38 -0.01
C VAL A 735 -24.60 6.17 1.28
N GLY A 736 -23.35 6.47 1.65
CA GLY A 736 -23.02 7.14 2.91
C GLY A 736 -23.33 8.64 2.96
N GLY A 737 -23.44 9.30 1.80
CA GLY A 737 -23.59 10.76 1.69
C GLY A 737 -22.30 11.53 2.00
N VAL A 738 -21.16 10.85 2.02
CA VAL A 738 -19.85 11.46 2.23
C VAL A 738 -19.36 12.06 0.91
N ILE A 739 -18.77 13.26 0.97
CA ILE A 739 -18.21 13.90 -0.23
C ILE A 739 -16.84 13.31 -0.52
N HIS A 740 -16.67 12.75 -1.72
CA HIS A 740 -15.42 12.15 -2.23
C HIS A 740 -15.00 12.83 -3.55
N PRO A 741 -13.72 12.75 -3.95
CA PRO A 741 -13.19 13.33 -5.19
C PRO A 741 -13.61 12.52 -6.43
N VAL A 742 -14.91 12.35 -6.64
CA VAL A 742 -15.48 11.46 -7.67
C VAL A 742 -15.00 11.80 -9.08
N ARG A 743 -14.70 13.08 -9.34
CA ARG A 743 -14.17 13.59 -10.61
C ARG A 743 -12.76 13.09 -10.93
N LEU A 744 -12.03 12.65 -9.90
CA LEU A 744 -10.67 12.11 -10.00
C LEU A 744 -10.65 10.58 -9.99
N ASN A 745 -11.80 9.92 -9.82
CA ASN A 745 -11.83 8.47 -9.86
C ASN A 745 -11.31 7.99 -11.22
N HIS A 746 -10.40 7.02 -11.19
CA HIS A 746 -9.70 6.46 -12.34
C HIS A 746 -8.73 7.41 -13.07
N TRP A 747 -8.36 8.54 -12.47
CA TRP A 747 -7.29 9.37 -13.00
C TRP A 747 -5.93 8.82 -12.57
N LEU A 748 -5.01 8.71 -13.53
CA LEU A 748 -3.62 8.36 -13.27
C LEU A 748 -2.81 9.63 -12.97
N GLN A 749 -1.80 9.51 -12.11
CA GLN A 749 -0.84 10.56 -11.77
C GLN A 749 -1.51 11.88 -11.36
N VAL A 750 -2.49 11.81 -10.46
CA VAL A 750 -3.18 12.99 -9.91
C VAL A 750 -2.22 13.76 -9.02
N ASP A 751 -1.90 14.99 -9.40
CA ASP A 751 -1.00 15.85 -8.63
C ASP A 751 -1.71 16.58 -7.46
N PRO A 752 -0.98 17.23 -6.53
CA PRO A 752 -1.59 17.87 -5.37
C PRO A 752 -2.52 19.06 -5.68
N LEU A 753 -2.38 19.74 -6.82
CA LEU A 753 -3.32 20.78 -7.28
C LEU A 753 -4.57 20.15 -7.87
N GLU A 754 -4.43 19.13 -8.73
CA GLU A 754 -5.55 18.37 -9.28
C GLU A 754 -6.39 17.74 -8.15
N SER A 755 -5.73 17.17 -7.13
CA SER A 755 -6.41 16.64 -5.93
C SER A 755 -7.25 17.69 -5.20
N LEU A 756 -6.80 18.95 -5.17
CA LEU A 756 -7.48 20.04 -4.49
C LEU A 756 -8.67 20.54 -5.31
N ALA A 757 -8.50 20.76 -6.62
CA ALA A 757 -9.57 21.20 -7.51
C ALA A 757 -10.66 20.12 -7.70
N GLY A 758 -10.28 18.85 -7.75
CA GLY A 758 -11.20 17.72 -7.91
C GLY A 758 -11.77 17.16 -6.60
N SER A 759 -11.51 17.80 -5.45
CA SER A 759 -12.02 17.35 -4.14
C SER A 759 -13.54 17.43 -3.99
N LEU A 760 -14.16 18.38 -4.69
CA LEU A 760 -15.60 18.62 -4.66
C LEU A 760 -16.27 18.17 -5.96
N PRO A 761 -17.60 17.90 -5.95
CA PRO A 761 -18.34 17.52 -7.15
C PRO A 761 -18.35 18.58 -8.26
N ASP A 762 -18.17 19.86 -7.92
CA ASP A 762 -18.20 21.00 -8.84
C ASP A 762 -16.97 21.90 -8.65
N ASP A 763 -16.67 22.76 -9.63
CA ASP A 763 -15.58 23.74 -9.56
C ASP A 763 -16.00 24.99 -8.78
N ASP A 764 -16.33 24.86 -7.50
CA ASP A 764 -16.80 25.95 -6.62
C ASP A 764 -15.76 26.38 -5.55
N LEU A 765 -14.53 25.85 -5.63
CA LEU A 765 -13.48 26.09 -4.66
C LEU A 765 -12.78 27.43 -4.88
N ILE A 766 -12.99 28.38 -3.95
CA ILE A 766 -12.30 29.68 -3.93
C ILE A 766 -11.06 29.61 -3.05
N VAL A 767 -9.92 29.97 -3.63
CA VAL A 767 -8.62 29.94 -2.96
C VAL A 767 -7.86 31.25 -3.12
N ALA A 768 -6.99 31.51 -2.17
CA ALA A 768 -5.91 32.48 -2.26
C ALA A 768 -4.60 31.77 -2.59
N VAL A 769 -3.78 32.39 -3.45
CA VAL A 769 -2.43 31.90 -3.77
C VAL A 769 -1.40 32.93 -3.32
N GLU A 770 -0.35 32.47 -2.65
CA GLU A 770 0.69 33.35 -2.11
C GLU A 770 1.79 33.61 -3.15
N ASN A 771 1.97 34.89 -3.52
CA ASN A 771 3.07 35.38 -4.34
C ASN A 771 3.38 34.51 -5.58
N PRO A 772 2.38 34.23 -6.46
CA PRO A 772 2.63 33.46 -7.66
C PRO A 772 3.60 34.19 -8.60
N GLN A 773 4.48 33.44 -9.24
CA GLN A 773 5.24 33.95 -10.37
C GLN A 773 4.32 34.01 -11.60
N VAL A 774 4.24 35.17 -12.24
CA VAL A 774 3.40 35.40 -13.43
C VAL A 774 4.25 35.26 -14.69
N ASP A 775 4.07 34.15 -15.40
CA ASP A 775 4.74 33.90 -16.67
C ASP A 775 3.78 34.25 -17.83
N ARG A 776 4.21 35.15 -18.73
CA ARG A 776 3.44 35.51 -19.94
C ARG A 776 4.09 34.85 -21.16
N GLY A 777 3.45 33.83 -21.71
CA GLY A 777 3.93 33.09 -22.89
C GLY A 777 3.05 33.28 -24.11
N ALA A 778 3.45 32.68 -25.24
CA ALA A 778 2.67 32.69 -26.49
C ALA A 778 1.31 31.97 -26.35
N GLU A 779 1.20 31.01 -25.42
CA GLU A 779 -0.02 30.26 -25.12
C GLU A 779 -0.92 30.91 -24.05
N GLY A 780 -0.60 32.13 -23.60
CA GLY A 780 -1.33 32.85 -22.55
C GLY A 780 -0.56 33.00 -21.25
N VAL A 781 -1.28 33.27 -20.16
CA VAL A 781 -0.71 33.54 -18.83
C VAL A 781 -0.69 32.26 -17.99
N THR A 782 0.43 31.99 -17.34
CA THR A 782 0.58 30.89 -16.37
C THR A 782 1.05 31.45 -15.03
N LEU A 783 0.35 31.07 -13.95
CA LEU A 783 0.75 31.35 -12.58
C LEU A 783 1.51 30.15 -12.03
N ARG A 784 2.70 30.37 -11.48
CA ARG A 784 3.50 29.33 -10.84
C ARG A 784 3.60 29.54 -9.34
N ILE A 785 3.26 28.51 -8.57
CA ILE A 785 3.24 28.54 -7.11
C ILE A 785 4.23 27.56 -6.49
N ARG A 786 4.69 27.88 -5.27
CA ARG A 786 5.61 27.04 -4.47
C ARG A 786 4.94 26.40 -3.26
N SER A 787 3.77 26.89 -2.89
CA SER A 787 2.99 26.45 -1.74
C SER A 787 1.57 26.10 -2.19
N GLN A 788 0.92 25.21 -1.45
CA GLN A 788 -0.47 24.85 -1.71
C GLN A 788 -1.38 26.09 -1.59
N PRO A 789 -2.37 26.26 -2.49
CA PRO A 789 -3.41 27.28 -2.33
C PRO A 789 -4.16 27.14 -1.00
N MET A 790 -4.65 28.28 -0.48
CA MET A 790 -5.39 28.36 0.78
C MET A 790 -6.85 28.66 0.53
N GLU A 791 -7.77 27.87 1.06
CA GLU A 791 -9.21 28.14 0.95
C GLU A 791 -9.62 29.39 1.73
N VAL A 792 -10.45 30.23 1.11
CA VAL A 792 -10.91 31.51 1.69
C VAL A 792 -12.39 31.74 1.41
N THR A 793 -13.06 32.46 2.31
CA THR A 793 -14.42 32.99 2.11
C THR A 793 -14.37 34.51 2.03
N GLY A 794 -15.07 35.08 1.04
CA GLY A 794 -15.13 36.52 0.76
C GLY A 794 -13.93 37.02 -0.06
N ARG A 795 -14.16 38.05 -0.87
CA ARG A 795 -13.10 38.76 -1.62
C ARG A 795 -12.52 39.91 -0.81
N TYR A 796 -13.35 40.56 0.00
CA TYR A 796 -12.96 41.70 0.80
C TYR A 796 -13.38 41.50 2.25
N TYR A 797 -12.76 42.23 3.16
CA TYR A 797 -13.23 42.37 4.53
C TYR A 797 -13.28 43.82 4.99
N GLY A 798 -14.23 44.12 5.86
CA GLY A 798 -14.42 45.40 6.52
C GLY A 798 -14.44 45.22 8.04
N LEU A 799 -14.34 46.31 8.79
CA LEU A 799 -14.42 46.32 10.26
C LEU A 799 -15.58 47.19 10.72
N VAL A 800 -16.60 46.58 11.33
CA VAL A 800 -17.87 47.23 11.61
C VAL A 800 -18.43 46.95 13.00
N GLN A 801 -19.33 47.81 13.44
CA GLN A 801 -20.26 47.56 14.54
C GLN A 801 -21.69 47.44 13.98
N PHE A 802 -22.43 46.41 14.40
CA PHE A 802 -23.84 46.26 14.02
C PHE A 802 -24.70 47.23 14.86
N ILE A 803 -25.51 48.06 14.22
CA ILE A 803 -26.37 49.02 14.92
C ILE A 803 -27.75 48.41 15.17
N GLU A 804 -28.45 48.04 14.10
CA GLU A 804 -29.79 47.48 14.16
C GLU A 804 -30.11 46.64 12.91
N PRO A 805 -30.93 45.58 13.03
CA PRO A 805 -31.49 44.89 11.88
C PRO A 805 -32.52 45.76 11.18
N VAL A 806 -32.52 45.74 9.84
CA VAL A 806 -33.54 46.41 9.02
C VAL A 806 -34.80 45.54 9.01
N ALA A 807 -35.90 46.05 9.56
CA ALA A 807 -37.13 45.30 9.78
C ALA A 807 -37.64 44.57 8.53
N HIS A 808 -38.03 43.29 8.71
CA HIS A 808 -38.55 42.41 7.64
C HIS A 808 -37.59 42.14 6.48
N THR A 809 -36.29 42.40 6.66
CA THR A 809 -35.25 42.08 5.68
C THR A 809 -34.13 41.26 6.33
N ASP A 810 -33.20 40.79 5.50
CA ASP A 810 -31.96 40.16 5.91
C ASP A 810 -30.81 41.17 6.07
N GLN A 811 -31.10 42.47 6.12
CA GLN A 811 -30.10 43.54 6.13
C GLN A 811 -29.87 44.08 7.54
N PHE A 812 -28.68 44.63 7.75
CA PHE A 812 -28.29 45.31 8.97
C PHE A 812 -27.68 46.66 8.64
N ARG A 813 -28.05 47.67 9.44
CA ARG A 813 -27.31 48.92 9.47
C ARG A 813 -26.05 48.71 10.30
N VAL A 814 -24.91 49.05 9.73
CA VAL A 814 -23.60 48.93 10.37
C VAL A 814 -22.88 50.27 10.37
N ARG A 815 -21.97 50.43 11.31
CA ARG A 815 -21.05 51.56 11.36
C ARG A 815 -19.63 51.09 11.16
N HIS A 816 -18.92 51.71 10.23
CA HIS A 816 -17.53 51.38 9.96
C HIS A 816 -16.58 51.95 11.02
N PHE A 817 -15.49 51.23 11.25
CA PHE A 817 -14.39 51.71 12.06
C PHE A 817 -13.68 52.86 11.37
N ASN A 818 -13.54 53.98 12.06
CA ASN A 818 -12.82 55.14 11.56
C ASN A 818 -11.36 55.06 11.97
N ARG A 819 -10.48 54.94 10.98
CA ARG A 819 -9.04 54.81 11.19
C ARG A 819 -8.41 56.04 11.87
N ILE A 820 -8.98 57.23 11.68
CA ILE A 820 -8.45 58.49 12.24
C ILE A 820 -8.82 58.62 13.72
N SER A 821 -10.11 58.49 14.05
CA SER A 821 -10.60 58.61 15.44
C SER A 821 -10.32 57.35 16.28
N ARG A 822 -10.05 56.22 15.63
CA ARG A 822 -9.88 54.88 16.24
C ARG A 822 -11.14 54.38 16.96
N ALA A 823 -12.31 54.78 16.49
CA ALA A 823 -13.61 54.41 17.05
C ALA A 823 -14.63 54.02 15.96
N PHE A 824 -15.76 53.43 16.36
CA PHE A 824 -16.92 53.22 15.48
C PHE A 824 -17.73 54.53 15.39
N ASP A 825 -17.17 55.51 14.70
CA ASP A 825 -17.82 56.78 14.33
C ASP A 825 -17.65 57.09 12.82
N GLY A 826 -17.28 56.07 12.04
CA GLY A 826 -17.16 56.14 10.59
C GLY A 826 -18.51 56.15 9.86
N PRO A 827 -18.50 56.09 8.53
CA PRO A 827 -19.72 56.09 7.74
C PRO A 827 -20.58 54.87 8.08
N GLU A 828 -21.89 55.07 8.07
CA GLU A 828 -22.86 54.01 8.23
C GLU A 828 -23.27 53.45 6.87
N GLU A 829 -23.45 52.13 6.81
CA GLU A 829 -23.81 51.41 5.60
C GLU A 829 -24.89 50.37 5.93
N VAL A 830 -25.70 50.00 4.94
CA VAL A 830 -26.60 48.85 5.05
C VAL A 830 -25.97 47.66 4.35
N VAL A 831 -25.64 46.63 5.11
CA VAL A 831 -25.07 45.37 4.59
C VAL A 831 -26.10 44.25 4.63
N SER A 832 -25.96 43.23 3.78
CA SER A 832 -26.85 42.06 3.73
C SER A 832 -26.25 40.87 4.48
N LEU A 833 -27.06 40.22 5.31
CA LEU A 833 -26.75 38.98 6.02
C LEU A 833 -27.82 37.91 5.68
N PRO A 834 -27.80 37.33 4.47
CA PRO A 834 -28.80 36.37 4.04
C PRO A 834 -28.95 35.20 5.02
N PRO A 835 -30.16 34.62 5.17
CA PRO A 835 -30.36 33.47 6.03
C PRO A 835 -29.57 32.25 5.53
N VAL A 836 -29.12 31.43 6.48
CA VAL A 836 -28.36 30.20 6.20
C VAL A 836 -29.29 28.98 6.24
N ASN A 837 -28.94 27.96 5.47
CA ASN A 837 -29.65 26.68 5.48
C ASN A 837 -29.31 25.90 6.75
N ARG A 838 -30.31 25.17 7.24
CA ARG A 838 -30.16 24.24 8.37
C ARG A 838 -29.31 23.05 7.92
N MET A 839 -28.43 22.57 8.79
CA MET A 839 -27.64 21.36 8.55
C MET A 839 -28.53 20.14 8.78
N SER A 840 -28.99 19.48 7.71
CA SER A 840 -29.95 18.36 7.81
C SER A 840 -29.46 17.23 8.72
N ALA A 841 -28.16 16.92 8.72
CA ALA A 841 -27.59 15.85 9.53
C ALA A 841 -27.44 16.20 11.02
N TYR A 842 -27.26 17.48 11.37
CA TYR A 842 -27.05 17.92 12.77
C TYR A 842 -28.31 18.54 13.39
N GLY A 843 -29.22 19.04 12.56
CA GLY A 843 -30.44 19.70 13.00
C GLY A 843 -30.26 21.13 13.50
N SER A 844 -29.04 21.68 13.53
CA SER A 844 -28.72 23.06 13.92
C SER A 844 -28.37 23.95 12.72
N PHE A 845 -28.27 25.26 12.94
CA PHE A 845 -27.71 26.20 11.94
C PHE A 845 -26.20 26.41 12.21
N PRO A 846 -25.36 26.58 11.18
CA PRO A 846 -23.93 26.88 11.37
C PRO A 846 -23.70 28.27 11.98
N SER A 847 -24.54 29.23 11.63
CA SER A 847 -24.52 30.60 12.14
C SER A 847 -25.94 31.16 12.24
N VAL A 848 -26.21 31.99 13.25
CA VAL A 848 -27.47 32.73 13.40
C VAL A 848 -27.18 34.22 13.56
N THR A 849 -28.09 35.07 13.08
CA THR A 849 -27.98 36.54 13.16
C THR A 849 -28.85 37.16 14.25
N GLN A 850 -29.70 36.36 14.88
CA GLN A 850 -30.61 36.82 15.93
C GLN A 850 -29.83 37.39 17.12
N GLY A 851 -30.07 38.67 17.43
CA GLY A 851 -29.40 39.37 18.53
C GLY A 851 -27.91 39.66 18.28
N LEU A 852 -27.45 39.68 17.03
CA LEU A 852 -26.04 39.96 16.69
C LEU A 852 -25.61 41.36 17.16
N GLU A 853 -26.49 42.35 17.03
CA GLU A 853 -26.29 43.73 17.50
C GLU A 853 -26.24 43.83 19.03
N GLN A 854 -26.85 42.86 19.73
CA GLN A 854 -26.87 42.74 21.20
C GLN A 854 -25.72 41.88 21.72
N SER A 855 -24.90 41.31 20.84
CA SER A 855 -23.76 40.49 21.24
C SER A 855 -22.77 41.29 22.09
N PRO A 856 -22.23 40.74 23.19
CA PRO A 856 -21.24 41.43 24.01
C PRO A 856 -19.96 41.79 23.24
N LEU A 857 -19.72 41.16 22.09
CA LEU A 857 -18.55 41.41 21.25
C LEU A 857 -18.73 42.59 20.29
N ASN A 858 -19.98 43.03 20.09
CA ASN A 858 -20.33 44.09 19.15
C ASN A 858 -19.77 45.46 19.56
N GLU A 859 -19.51 45.69 20.85
CA GLU A 859 -18.81 46.89 21.34
C GLU A 859 -17.40 47.02 20.75
N THR A 860 -16.67 45.91 20.65
CA THR A 860 -15.33 45.88 20.04
C THR A 860 -15.38 45.81 18.52
N GLY A 861 -16.52 45.40 17.97
CA GLY A 861 -16.80 45.24 16.55
C GLY A 861 -16.41 43.89 15.95
N TRP A 862 -16.71 43.77 14.66
CA TRP A 862 -16.64 42.54 13.87
C TRP A 862 -15.93 42.79 12.56
N TYR A 863 -15.00 41.89 12.23
CA TYR A 863 -14.56 41.73 10.86
C TYR A 863 -15.66 41.02 10.08
N ILE A 864 -16.14 41.66 9.01
CA ILE A 864 -17.10 41.09 8.07
C ILE A 864 -16.36 40.75 6.78
N TYR A 865 -16.46 39.50 6.31
CA TYR A 865 -15.84 39.02 5.08
C TYR A 865 -16.92 38.76 4.04
N GLY A 866 -16.70 39.18 2.79
CA GLY A 866 -17.74 39.09 1.79
C GLY A 866 -17.39 39.74 0.45
N ALA A 867 -18.43 40.05 -0.31
CA ALA A 867 -18.33 40.76 -1.58
C ALA A 867 -19.64 41.49 -1.90
N PRO A 868 -19.61 42.51 -2.76
CA PRO A 868 -20.83 43.15 -3.25
C PRO A 868 -21.71 42.19 -4.06
N ASP A 869 -23.03 42.33 -3.94
CA ASP A 869 -24.03 41.73 -4.81
C ASP A 869 -24.18 42.53 -6.14
N PRO A 870 -25.05 42.11 -7.07
CA PRO A 870 -25.31 42.87 -8.31
C PRO A 870 -25.91 44.26 -8.10
N ALA A 871 -26.47 44.55 -6.93
CA ALA A 871 -26.97 45.87 -6.55
C ALA A 871 -25.89 46.74 -5.87
N GLY A 872 -24.65 46.24 -5.76
CA GLY A 872 -23.53 46.93 -5.12
C GLY A 872 -23.56 46.88 -3.58
N ARG A 873 -24.49 46.13 -2.96
CA ARG A 873 -24.54 45.98 -1.50
C ARG A 873 -23.57 44.92 -1.01
N PHE A 874 -22.84 45.22 0.05
CA PHE A 874 -21.93 44.25 0.65
C PHE A 874 -22.70 43.11 1.34
N VAL A 875 -22.45 41.87 0.90
CA VAL A 875 -23.04 40.66 1.48
C VAL A 875 -22.03 40.01 2.41
N VAL A 876 -22.38 39.86 3.68
CA VAL A 876 -21.52 39.26 4.69
C VAL A 876 -21.62 37.73 4.63
N GLN A 877 -20.56 37.12 4.12
CA GLN A 877 -20.40 35.67 3.99
C GLN A 877 -19.73 35.04 5.22
N ALA A 878 -18.85 35.78 5.89
CA ALA A 878 -18.13 35.31 7.09
C ALA A 878 -18.00 36.40 8.17
N LEU A 879 -17.86 35.96 9.42
CA LEU A 879 -17.71 36.81 10.61
C LEU A 879 -16.43 36.48 11.38
N GLY A 880 -15.79 37.51 11.94
CA GLY A 880 -14.66 37.38 12.86
C GLY A 880 -14.75 38.38 14.01
N PRO A 881 -14.89 37.95 15.27
CA PRO A 881 -14.97 38.88 16.40
C PRO A 881 -13.63 39.59 16.60
N ARG A 882 -13.61 40.92 16.49
CA ARG A 882 -12.36 41.70 16.54
C ARG A 882 -11.60 41.45 17.83
N ALA A 883 -12.29 41.40 18.97
CA ALA A 883 -11.70 41.12 20.28
C ALA A 883 -10.80 39.87 20.32
N LEU A 884 -11.11 38.85 19.53
CA LEU A 884 -10.36 37.59 19.53
C LEU A 884 -8.99 37.72 18.87
N PHE A 885 -8.86 38.55 17.83
CA PHE A 885 -7.62 38.65 17.05
C PHE A 885 -6.63 39.67 17.57
N ARG A 886 -7.09 40.63 18.39
CA ARG A 886 -6.24 41.71 18.90
C ARG A 886 -5.17 41.14 19.80
N LEU A 887 -3.97 41.72 19.74
CA LEU A 887 -2.91 41.46 20.72
C LEU A 887 -3.21 42.18 22.05
N GLN A 888 -4.42 41.98 22.59
CA GLN A 888 -4.92 42.52 23.84
C GLN A 888 -5.60 41.39 24.62
N PRO A 889 -4.89 40.72 25.55
CA PRO A 889 -5.45 39.61 26.28
C PRO A 889 -6.39 40.09 27.38
N ASP A 890 -7.49 39.37 27.61
CA ASP A 890 -8.39 39.57 28.75
C ASP A 890 -7.67 39.31 30.08
N ARG A 891 -6.71 38.38 30.05
CA ARG A 891 -5.93 37.96 31.21
C ARG A 891 -4.52 37.55 30.80
N VAL A 892 -3.54 37.89 31.63
CA VAL A 892 -2.19 37.33 31.55
C VAL A 892 -1.98 36.34 32.69
N VAL A 893 -1.52 35.12 32.37
CA VAL A 893 -1.17 34.08 33.33
C VAL A 893 0.35 34.07 33.51
N PHE A 894 0.78 34.57 34.67
CA PHE A 894 2.16 34.54 35.13
C PHE A 894 2.46 33.27 35.95
N GLY A 895 3.74 32.94 36.13
CA GLY A 895 4.18 31.75 36.90
C GLY A 895 4.70 30.59 36.03
N GLY A 896 5.15 30.92 34.81
CA GLY A 896 5.86 30.01 33.91
C GLY A 896 5.04 28.82 33.43
N ALA A 897 5.76 27.82 32.92
CA ALA A 897 5.18 26.61 32.31
C ALA A 897 4.11 25.91 33.18
N LYS A 898 4.26 25.93 34.51
CA LYS A 898 3.35 25.24 35.44
C LYS A 898 1.99 25.94 35.55
N ALA A 899 1.99 27.27 35.63
CA ALA A 899 0.76 28.06 35.71
C ALA A 899 0.04 28.06 34.36
N ALA A 900 0.78 28.29 33.27
CA ALA A 900 0.27 28.21 31.90
C ALA A 900 -0.40 26.86 31.62
N TYR A 901 0.28 25.75 31.93
CA TYR A 901 -0.27 24.41 31.70
C TYR A 901 -1.51 24.10 32.57
N ARG A 902 -1.56 24.65 33.80
CA ARG A 902 -2.76 24.52 34.65
C ARG A 902 -3.96 25.20 34.02
N TYR A 903 -3.78 26.43 33.51
CA TYR A 903 -4.82 27.17 32.83
C TYR A 903 -5.33 26.40 31.61
N ILE A 904 -4.42 26.00 30.70
CA ILE A 904 -4.77 25.28 29.46
C ILE A 904 -5.52 23.98 29.77
N ARG A 905 -5.01 23.16 30.70
CA ARG A 905 -5.61 21.85 30.99
C ARG A 905 -6.98 21.95 31.66
N ARG A 906 -7.18 22.93 32.56
CA ARG A 906 -8.37 23.01 33.42
C ARG A 906 -9.30 24.17 33.08
N GLU A 907 -8.78 25.39 33.13
CA GLU A 907 -9.58 26.62 33.08
C GLU A 907 -10.05 26.93 31.65
N ALA A 908 -9.23 26.65 30.63
CA ALA A 908 -9.56 26.98 29.23
C ALA A 908 -10.88 26.35 28.77
N TRP A 909 -11.23 25.17 29.27
CA TRP A 909 -12.48 24.46 28.94
C TRP A 909 -13.46 24.39 30.12
N ALA A 910 -13.29 25.21 31.16
CA ALA A 910 -14.22 25.27 32.27
C ALA A 910 -15.54 25.93 31.86
N ASP A 911 -16.63 25.48 32.48
CA ASP A 911 -17.99 26.03 32.41
C ASP A 911 -18.44 26.38 30.98
N VAL A 912 -18.24 25.46 30.03
CA VAL A 912 -18.41 25.78 28.60
C VAL A 912 -19.78 26.33 28.25
N ILE A 913 -20.82 25.81 28.89
CA ILE A 913 -22.20 26.27 28.72
C ILE A 913 -22.37 27.73 29.20
N ALA A 914 -21.78 28.11 30.35
CA ALA A 914 -21.86 29.47 30.89
C ALA A 914 -21.07 30.51 30.06
N GLN A 915 -20.17 30.04 29.19
CA GLN A 915 -19.38 30.87 28.28
C GLN A 915 -20.00 31.01 26.89
N LYS A 916 -21.19 30.44 26.65
CA LYS A 916 -21.88 30.58 25.37
C LYS A 916 -22.07 32.05 24.98
N GLY A 917 -21.81 32.38 23.72
CA GLY A 917 -21.87 33.74 23.17
C GLY A 917 -20.66 34.61 23.50
N LYS A 918 -19.63 34.08 24.19
CA LYS A 918 -18.42 34.83 24.59
C LYS A 918 -17.17 34.29 23.91
N VAL A 919 -16.15 35.14 23.87
CA VAL A 919 -14.77 34.78 23.55
C VAL A 919 -13.87 34.95 24.77
N SER A 920 -12.70 34.33 24.74
CA SER A 920 -11.64 34.58 25.72
C SER A 920 -10.28 34.57 25.04
N SER A 921 -9.43 35.52 25.44
CA SER A 921 -8.07 35.73 24.95
C SER A 921 -7.12 35.79 26.14
N VAL A 922 -6.28 34.77 26.33
CA VAL A 922 -5.41 34.66 27.51
C VAL A 922 -3.95 34.43 27.12
N LEU A 923 -3.08 35.36 27.53
CA LEU A 923 -1.64 35.25 27.31
C LEU A 923 -0.98 34.52 28.48
N CYS A 924 -0.36 33.39 28.21
CA CYS A 924 0.48 32.65 29.16
C CYS A 924 1.95 32.96 28.88
N THR A 925 2.64 33.56 29.86
CA THR A 925 4.04 34.00 29.71
C THR A 925 4.96 33.28 30.70
N GLN A 926 6.24 33.17 30.34
CA GLN A 926 7.30 32.66 31.21
C GLN A 926 7.67 33.65 32.31
N ARG A 927 7.49 34.96 32.07
CA ARG A 927 7.86 35.99 33.02
C ARG A 927 7.01 35.86 34.29
N ASP A 928 7.63 36.20 35.41
CA ASP A 928 6.93 36.45 36.66
C ASP A 928 7.24 37.89 37.06
N ASN A 929 6.33 38.53 37.80
CA ASN A 929 6.66 39.60 38.76
C ASN A 929 5.44 40.33 39.35
N GLY A 930 4.19 39.89 39.18
CA GLY A 930 3.04 40.49 39.91
C GLY A 930 2.87 42.01 39.80
N ARG A 931 3.46 42.65 38.78
CA ARG A 931 3.46 44.11 38.56
C ARG A 931 2.68 44.47 37.28
N PRO A 932 1.92 45.57 37.24
CA PRO A 932 1.16 45.97 36.06
C PRO A 932 2.00 46.18 34.78
N GLU A 933 3.24 46.69 34.89
CA GLU A 933 4.14 46.92 33.75
C GLU A 933 4.53 45.62 33.02
N ALA A 934 4.38 44.48 33.68
CA ALA A 934 4.70 43.16 33.16
C ALA A 934 3.73 42.68 32.09
N ILE A 935 2.48 43.13 32.15
CA ILE A 935 1.47 42.84 31.12
C ILE A 935 1.89 43.49 29.81
N THR A 936 2.24 44.78 29.85
CA THR A 936 2.74 45.52 28.67
C THR A 936 4.03 44.90 28.14
N ALA A 937 4.96 44.51 29.02
CA ALA A 937 6.19 43.85 28.62
C ALA A 937 5.97 42.47 27.98
N ALA A 938 5.00 41.68 28.47
CA ALA A 938 4.65 40.37 27.89
C ALA A 938 3.97 40.52 26.53
N MET A 939 3.13 41.54 26.34
CA MET A 939 2.53 41.85 25.04
C MET A 939 3.58 42.32 24.03
N ALA A 940 4.58 43.10 24.46
CA ALA A 940 5.66 43.60 23.60
C ALA A 940 6.59 42.50 23.05
N GLU A 941 6.51 41.28 23.58
CA GLU A 941 7.19 40.10 23.01
C GLU A 941 6.57 39.65 21.69
N TRP A 942 5.36 40.09 21.35
CA TRP A 942 4.67 39.75 20.10
C TRP A 942 4.70 40.97 19.17
N GLN A 943 5.46 40.85 18.09
CA GLN A 943 5.78 41.92 17.15
C GLN A 943 5.31 41.57 15.74
N GLU A 944 5.13 42.58 14.92
CA GLU A 944 4.78 42.42 13.51
C GLU A 944 5.78 41.52 12.78
N GLY A 945 5.28 40.51 12.06
CA GLY A 945 6.10 39.50 11.38
C GLY A 945 6.38 38.24 12.21
N ASP A 946 6.05 38.22 13.50
CA ASP A 946 6.16 37.02 14.32
C ASP A 946 5.24 35.90 13.83
N ARG A 947 5.72 34.66 13.99
CA ARG A 947 4.97 33.45 13.64
C ARG A 947 4.81 32.56 14.86
N ALA A 948 3.59 32.03 15.04
CA ALA A 948 3.27 31.07 16.06
C ALA A 948 2.65 29.80 15.48
N LEU A 949 2.95 28.68 16.13
CA LEU A 949 2.31 27.40 15.86
C LEU A 949 0.89 27.42 16.44
N VAL A 950 -0.12 27.13 15.62
CA VAL A 950 -1.50 26.97 16.09
C VAL A 950 -1.73 25.51 16.47
N LEU A 951 -2.26 25.29 17.67
CA LEU A 951 -2.86 24.01 18.09
C LEU A 951 -4.37 24.22 18.16
N HIS A 952 -5.10 23.76 17.15
CA HIS A 952 -6.54 23.90 17.06
C HIS A 952 -7.24 22.70 17.70
N THR A 953 -8.24 22.97 18.54
CA THR A 953 -9.17 21.96 19.04
C THR A 953 -10.61 22.49 19.08
N TYR A 954 -11.58 21.64 18.79
CA TYR A 954 -13.01 21.99 18.92
C TYR A 954 -13.78 20.96 19.74
N GLY A 955 -14.93 21.40 20.27
CA GLY A 955 -15.92 20.58 20.96
C GLY A 955 -17.21 20.35 20.15
N GLY A 956 -18.20 19.75 20.81
CA GLY A 956 -19.42 19.27 20.18
C GLY A 956 -20.61 20.23 20.26
N ILE A 957 -21.67 19.89 19.53
CA ILE A 957 -22.98 20.57 19.54
C ILE A 957 -23.94 19.78 20.43
N GLY A 958 -24.33 20.36 21.55
CA GLY A 958 -25.29 19.84 22.53
C GLY A 958 -26.63 20.60 22.51
N GLY A 959 -27.39 20.51 23.61
CA GLY A 959 -28.72 21.10 23.74
C GLY A 959 -29.83 20.25 23.13
N GLU A 960 -30.98 20.88 22.82
CA GLU A 960 -32.14 20.23 22.20
C GLU A 960 -31.82 19.70 20.79
N LYS A 961 -30.97 20.42 20.05
CA LYS A 961 -30.51 20.06 18.70
C LYS A 961 -29.08 19.51 18.72
N LYS A 962 -28.80 18.58 19.64
CA LYS A 962 -27.50 17.93 19.73
C LYS A 962 -27.16 17.15 18.46
N GLU A 963 -25.88 17.15 18.10
CA GLU A 963 -25.41 16.39 16.94
C GLU A 963 -25.41 14.87 17.22
N PRO A 964 -25.54 14.01 16.18
CA PRO A 964 -25.55 12.56 16.37
C PRO A 964 -24.30 12.02 17.08
N ALA A 965 -23.13 12.62 16.83
CA ALA A 965 -21.87 12.23 17.46
C ALA A 965 -21.83 12.50 18.97
N ALA A 966 -22.72 13.35 19.49
CA ALA A 966 -22.85 13.69 20.90
C ALA A 966 -23.91 12.85 21.64
N PHE A 967 -24.28 11.67 21.12
CA PHE A 967 -25.27 10.80 21.79
C PHE A 967 -24.75 10.22 23.12
N SER A 968 -23.43 10.09 23.26
CA SER A 968 -22.77 9.62 24.47
C SER A 968 -22.20 10.79 25.28
N PRO A 969 -21.95 10.64 26.60
CA PRO A 969 -21.30 11.69 27.40
C PRO A 969 -19.83 11.93 27.01
N ILE A 970 -19.29 11.16 26.06
CA ILE A 970 -17.93 11.27 25.55
C ILE A 970 -17.97 11.90 24.16
N PHE A 971 -17.33 13.06 24.02
CA PHE A 971 -17.10 13.72 22.74
C PHE A 971 -15.60 13.90 22.51
N PHE A 972 -15.06 13.33 21.44
CA PHE A 972 -13.61 13.32 21.20
C PHE A 972 -13.07 14.65 20.67
N GLY A 973 -13.84 15.37 19.87
CA GLY A 973 -13.40 16.58 19.18
C GLY A 973 -12.46 16.29 18.01
N HIS A 974 -11.65 17.29 17.66
CA HIS A 974 -10.70 17.26 16.56
C HIS A 974 -9.43 18.04 16.91
N PHE A 975 -8.36 17.72 16.20
CA PHE A 975 -7.06 18.34 16.37
C PHE A 975 -6.48 18.68 15.00
N ALA A 976 -5.99 19.90 14.86
CA ALA A 976 -5.22 20.33 13.69
C ALA A 976 -4.08 21.25 14.12
N TYR A 977 -3.01 21.23 13.33
CA TYR A 977 -1.99 22.27 13.39
C TYR A 977 -2.37 23.44 12.48
N GLY A 978 -1.72 24.58 12.68
CA GLY A 978 -1.81 25.73 11.79
C GLY A 978 -0.71 26.73 12.07
N ARG A 979 -0.83 27.90 11.47
CA ARG A 979 0.07 29.04 11.67
C ARG A 979 -0.74 30.28 11.99
N ALA A 980 -0.25 31.05 12.95
CA ALA A 980 -0.70 32.41 13.18
C ALA A 980 0.45 33.37 12.87
N ASP A 981 0.17 34.40 12.07
CA ASP A 981 1.09 35.49 11.79
C ASP A 981 0.63 36.73 12.56
N VAL A 982 1.55 37.46 13.19
CA VAL A 982 1.24 38.78 13.76
C VAL A 982 1.36 39.81 12.65
N ILE A 983 0.23 40.41 12.26
CA ILE A 983 0.17 41.41 11.19
C ILE A 983 -0.38 42.73 11.71
N ARG A 984 -0.09 43.81 11.00
CA ARG A 984 -0.76 45.09 11.20
C ARG A 984 -2.02 45.16 10.34
N ASP A 985 -3.18 45.31 10.98
CA ASP A 985 -4.46 45.46 10.30
C ASP A 985 -4.51 46.79 9.53
N PRO A 986 -4.74 46.80 8.20
CA PRO A 986 -4.81 48.04 7.43
C PRO A 986 -6.02 48.93 7.78
N LEU A 987 -7.11 48.35 8.31
CA LEU A 987 -8.31 49.11 8.68
C LEU A 987 -8.18 49.74 10.05
N ALA A 988 -7.87 48.93 11.07
CA ALA A 988 -7.74 49.43 12.43
C ALA A 988 -6.37 50.00 12.75
N ASP A 989 -5.32 49.78 11.96
CA ASP A 989 -3.92 50.11 12.24
C ASP A 989 -3.49 49.65 13.65
N GLU A 990 -3.76 48.38 13.96
CA GLU A 990 -3.34 47.69 15.18
C GLU A 990 -2.79 46.31 14.85
N LEU A 991 -1.99 45.74 15.74
CA LEU A 991 -1.51 44.38 15.58
C LEU A 991 -2.62 43.37 15.90
N ARG A 992 -2.76 42.37 15.02
CA ARG A 992 -3.68 41.25 15.19
C ARG A 992 -3.07 39.92 14.74
N PHE A 993 -3.69 38.82 15.15
CA PHE A 993 -3.38 37.49 14.62
C PHE A 993 -4.12 37.23 13.29
N GLU A 994 -3.37 36.80 12.29
CA GLU A 994 -3.87 36.22 11.04
C GLU A 994 -3.73 34.71 11.13
N ILE A 995 -4.84 33.97 11.18
CA ILE A 995 -4.85 32.53 11.51
C ILE A 995 -5.21 31.70 10.29
N ARG A 996 -4.39 30.68 10.02
CA ARG A 996 -4.65 29.64 9.03
C ARG A 996 -4.47 28.26 9.64
N TYR A 997 -5.24 27.30 9.14
CA TYR A 997 -5.29 25.93 9.63
C TYR A 997 -4.77 24.97 8.56
N HIS A 998 -4.06 23.92 8.98
CA HIS A 998 -3.72 22.77 8.15
C HIS A 998 -4.58 21.58 8.57
N GLN A 999 -5.72 21.44 7.90
CA GLN A 999 -6.75 20.47 8.24
C GLN A 999 -6.40 19.10 7.67
N VAL A 1000 -5.86 18.22 8.51
CA VAL A 1000 -5.79 16.77 8.23
C VAL A 1000 -7.14 16.17 8.59
N TYR A 1001 -8.10 16.27 7.67
CA TYR A 1001 -9.50 15.95 7.89
C TYR A 1001 -9.97 14.87 6.91
N ALA A 1002 -10.60 13.81 7.44
CA ALA A 1002 -11.13 12.74 6.60
C ALA A 1002 -12.31 13.23 5.75
N HIS A 1003 -12.63 12.49 4.68
CA HIS A 1003 -13.81 12.79 3.87
C HIS A 1003 -15.06 12.78 4.75
N ASN A 1004 -15.95 13.75 4.55
CA ASN A 1004 -17.06 14.03 5.46
C ASN A 1004 -18.29 14.53 4.70
N ILE A 1005 -19.41 14.60 5.43
CA ILE A 1005 -20.71 15.03 4.90
C ILE A 1005 -20.84 16.55 4.74
N ASP A 1006 -19.90 17.33 5.30
CA ASP A 1006 -19.89 18.80 5.26
C ASP A 1006 -19.11 19.32 4.03
N GLY A 1007 -18.40 18.46 3.31
CA GLY A 1007 -17.51 18.84 2.22
C GLY A 1007 -16.29 19.64 2.67
N LEU A 1008 -15.85 19.48 3.93
CA LEU A 1008 -14.60 20.07 4.42
C LEU A 1008 -13.42 19.34 3.78
N ILE A 1009 -12.58 20.05 3.03
CA ILE A 1009 -11.45 19.49 2.30
C ILE A 1009 -10.22 19.46 3.20
N ALA A 1010 -9.42 18.40 3.11
CA ALA A 1010 -8.12 18.37 3.76
C ALA A 1010 -7.18 19.36 3.06
N GLY A 1011 -6.64 20.35 3.78
CA GLY A 1011 -5.82 21.37 3.15
C GLY A 1011 -5.47 22.55 4.06
N THR A 1012 -5.00 23.62 3.44
CA THR A 1012 -4.73 24.90 4.12
C THR A 1012 -5.97 25.76 4.02
N ILE A 1013 -6.54 26.16 5.16
CA ILE A 1013 -7.82 26.86 5.22
C ILE A 1013 -7.68 28.12 6.09
N HIS A 1014 -8.11 29.26 5.58
CA HIS A 1014 -8.11 30.53 6.31
C HIS A 1014 -9.23 30.57 7.36
N TRP A 1015 -9.08 31.40 8.41
CA TRP A 1015 -10.13 31.64 9.42
C TRP A 1015 -11.50 31.92 8.80
N SER A 1016 -11.55 32.81 7.79
CA SER A 1016 -12.82 33.21 7.17
C SER A 1016 -13.59 32.04 6.59
N ARG A 1017 -12.89 30.99 6.13
CA ARG A 1017 -13.51 29.79 5.57
C ARG A 1017 -13.77 28.70 6.61
N TYR A 1018 -12.83 28.47 7.52
CA TYR A 1018 -12.92 27.36 8.48
C TYR A 1018 -13.84 27.67 9.67
N GLN A 1019 -13.65 28.84 10.29
CA GLN A 1019 -14.40 29.24 11.48
C GLN A 1019 -15.52 30.23 11.10
N GLY A 1020 -15.17 31.29 10.38
CA GLY A 1020 -16.03 32.47 10.22
C GLY A 1020 -17.18 32.32 9.23
N ASP A 1021 -17.11 31.39 8.27
CA ASP A 1021 -18.11 31.23 7.22
C ASP A 1021 -19.49 30.96 7.82
N ARG A 1022 -20.49 31.75 7.42
CA ARG A 1022 -21.82 31.66 8.04
C ARG A 1022 -22.56 30.37 7.66
N GLN A 1023 -22.29 29.79 6.50
CA GLN A 1023 -22.95 28.58 6.01
C GLN A 1023 -22.09 27.31 6.21
N ARG A 1024 -20.79 27.42 6.00
CA ARG A 1024 -19.84 26.29 6.01
C ARG A 1024 -18.89 26.31 7.23
N GLY A 1025 -18.91 27.37 8.03
CA GLY A 1025 -18.03 27.61 9.18
C GLY A 1025 -18.67 27.23 10.52
N TRP A 1026 -17.85 27.25 11.56
CA TRP A 1026 -18.10 26.56 12.82
C TRP A 1026 -18.27 27.50 14.04
N LEU A 1027 -18.04 28.81 13.84
CA LEU A 1027 -18.04 29.82 14.90
C LEU A 1027 -19.35 29.87 15.70
N GLY A 1028 -20.49 29.71 15.02
CA GLY A 1028 -21.82 29.88 15.63
C GLY A 1028 -22.33 28.65 16.37
N ASN A 1029 -21.84 27.45 16.05
CA ASN A 1029 -22.42 26.19 16.53
C ASN A 1029 -21.48 25.33 17.38
N ARG A 1030 -20.17 25.55 17.34
CA ARG A 1030 -19.19 24.77 18.11
C ARG A 1030 -18.31 25.64 19.01
N PRO A 1031 -17.90 25.14 20.19
CA PRO A 1031 -16.84 25.78 20.97
C PRO A 1031 -15.47 25.39 20.40
N THR A 1032 -14.56 26.36 20.28
CA THR A 1032 -13.20 26.14 19.78
C THR A 1032 -12.15 26.75 20.70
N CYS A 1033 -10.96 26.15 20.71
CA CYS A 1033 -9.79 26.62 21.44
C CYS A 1033 -8.55 26.50 20.55
N ASP A 1034 -8.00 27.64 20.18
CA ASP A 1034 -6.75 27.80 19.43
C ASP A 1034 -5.64 28.23 20.39
N ILE A 1035 -4.57 27.43 20.49
CA ILE A 1035 -3.41 27.78 21.30
C ILE A 1035 -2.28 28.19 20.35
N LEU A 1036 -1.91 29.47 20.38
CA LEU A 1036 -0.84 30.05 19.59
C LEU A 1036 0.46 29.96 20.36
N VAL A 1037 1.37 29.10 19.95
CA VAL A 1037 2.64 28.85 20.62
C VAL A 1037 3.76 29.58 19.90
N LYS A 1038 4.35 30.59 20.55
CA LYS A 1038 5.55 31.28 20.08
C LYS A 1038 6.78 30.73 20.79
N LEU A 1039 7.69 30.20 19.98
CA LEU A 1039 9.04 29.80 20.39
C LEU A 1039 9.98 30.16 19.25
N ASP A 1040 10.83 31.16 19.44
CA ASP A 1040 11.70 31.69 18.38
C ASP A 1040 12.59 30.61 17.77
N ALA A 1041 13.12 29.71 18.60
CA ALA A 1041 13.89 28.55 18.15
C ALA A 1041 13.13 27.61 17.17
N PHE A 1042 11.81 27.64 17.15
CA PHE A 1042 10.97 26.84 16.25
C PHE A 1042 10.43 27.64 15.05
N SER A 1043 10.13 28.92 15.24
CA SER A 1043 9.53 29.79 14.22
C SER A 1043 10.55 30.52 13.34
N GLN A 1044 11.79 30.70 13.79
CA GLN A 1044 12.83 31.41 13.03
C GLN A 1044 13.37 30.59 11.84
N THR A 1045 14.12 31.29 10.98
CA THR A 1045 14.86 30.67 9.86
C THR A 1045 16.35 30.64 10.18
N TYR A 1046 16.94 29.46 10.12
CA TYR A 1046 18.37 29.19 10.27
C TYR A 1046 19.06 29.25 8.91
N ASP A 1047 20.19 29.95 8.82
CA ASP A 1047 20.95 30.11 7.57
C ASP A 1047 22.29 29.38 7.63
N PHE A 1048 22.38 28.20 7.01
CA PHE A 1048 23.57 27.33 6.97
C PHE A 1048 24.41 27.57 5.71
N ASP A 1049 24.84 28.81 5.48
CA ASP A 1049 25.62 29.34 4.33
C ASP A 1049 25.00 29.07 2.93
N THR A 1050 24.79 27.80 2.58
CA THR A 1050 24.23 27.32 1.31
C THR A 1050 22.74 27.00 1.39
N ARG A 1051 22.15 26.98 2.60
CA ARG A 1051 20.76 26.55 2.82
C ARG A 1051 20.08 27.33 3.94
N ARG A 1052 18.86 27.79 3.68
CA ARG A 1052 17.94 28.33 4.70
C ARG A 1052 16.91 27.29 5.12
N PHE A 1053 16.66 27.20 6.42
CA PHE A 1053 15.77 26.21 7.00
C PHE A 1053 14.89 26.82 8.10
N SER A 1054 13.59 26.50 8.12
CA SER A 1054 12.67 26.84 9.21
C SER A 1054 11.93 25.57 9.68
N PRO A 1055 11.99 25.20 10.98
CA PRO A 1055 11.29 24.03 11.51
C PRO A 1055 9.77 24.08 11.28
N LEU A 1056 9.17 25.26 11.53
CA LEU A 1056 7.76 25.52 11.29
C LEU A 1056 7.41 25.32 9.81
N GLN A 1057 8.16 25.94 8.88
CA GLN A 1057 7.91 25.79 7.44
C GLN A 1057 8.11 24.34 6.95
N GLY A 1058 9.10 23.63 7.50
CA GLY A 1058 9.30 22.21 7.23
C GLY A 1058 8.09 21.38 7.67
N MET A 1059 7.53 21.66 8.85
CA MET A 1059 6.31 21.01 9.33
C MET A 1059 5.11 21.33 8.43
N GLU A 1060 4.93 22.58 8.01
CA GLU A 1060 3.88 22.97 7.05
C GLU A 1060 3.98 22.19 5.74
N GLY A 1061 5.20 21.99 5.21
CA GLY A 1061 5.42 21.17 4.01
C GLY A 1061 4.98 19.71 4.19
N PHE A 1062 5.28 19.09 5.34
CA PHE A 1062 4.81 17.74 5.66
C PHE A 1062 3.29 17.69 5.85
N LEU A 1063 2.68 18.71 6.46
CA LEU A 1063 1.23 18.81 6.61
C LEU A 1063 0.56 18.95 5.23
N GLN A 1064 1.10 19.78 4.34
CA GLN A 1064 0.58 19.92 2.98
C GLN A 1064 0.63 18.58 2.23
N ALA A 1065 1.74 17.84 2.35
CA ALA A 1065 1.88 16.51 1.74
C ALA A 1065 0.83 15.55 2.30
N MET A 1066 0.67 15.53 3.62
CA MET A 1066 -0.35 14.70 4.28
C MET A 1066 -1.76 15.05 3.80
N THR A 1067 -2.12 16.34 3.77
CA THR A 1067 -3.45 16.78 3.36
C THR A 1067 -3.76 16.42 1.91
N ALA A 1068 -2.79 16.56 1.01
CA ALA A 1068 -2.95 16.16 -0.39
C ALA A 1068 -3.21 14.67 -0.56
N ARG A 1069 -2.53 13.81 0.21
CA ARG A 1069 -2.81 12.37 0.21
C ARG A 1069 -4.17 12.04 0.82
N TYR A 1070 -4.56 12.76 1.89
CA TYR A 1070 -5.87 12.64 2.52
C TYR A 1070 -7.01 12.94 1.55
N ARG A 1071 -6.85 13.92 0.65
CA ARG A 1071 -7.83 14.28 -0.40
C ARG A 1071 -8.11 13.15 -1.38
N ILE A 1072 -7.18 12.21 -1.58
CA ILE A 1072 -7.34 11.09 -2.52
C ILE A 1072 -7.25 9.70 -1.87
N GLY A 1073 -7.16 9.61 -0.54
CA GLY A 1073 -7.03 8.34 0.16
C GLY A 1073 -5.74 7.58 -0.13
N ASP A 1074 -4.66 8.29 -0.46
CA ASP A 1074 -3.45 7.69 -1.04
C ASP A 1074 -3.73 6.85 -2.30
N GLY A 1075 -4.62 7.37 -3.14
CA GLY A 1075 -5.06 6.71 -4.37
C GLY A 1075 -6.27 5.82 -4.20
N THR A 1076 -6.80 5.58 -2.98
CA THR A 1076 -8.00 4.73 -2.79
C THR A 1076 -9.34 5.49 -2.90
N GLY A 1077 -9.29 6.78 -3.24
CA GLY A 1077 -10.48 7.64 -3.39
C GLY A 1077 -11.12 8.11 -2.08
N GLY A 1078 -10.62 7.69 -0.92
CA GLY A 1078 -11.23 8.00 0.37
C GLY A 1078 -10.31 7.74 1.55
N THR A 1079 -10.46 8.56 2.60
CA THR A 1079 -9.75 8.44 3.88
C THR A 1079 -10.79 8.37 4.98
N PHE A 1080 -10.65 7.40 5.90
CA PHE A 1080 -11.62 7.10 6.95
C PHE A 1080 -10.96 7.13 8.33
N VAL A 1081 -11.70 7.57 9.35
CA VAL A 1081 -11.17 7.68 10.71
C VAL A 1081 -11.16 6.31 11.39
N GLY A 1082 -9.99 5.90 11.88
CA GLY A 1082 -9.80 4.65 12.64
C GLY A 1082 -8.88 4.82 13.85
N PRO A 1083 -8.73 3.78 14.70
CA PRO A 1083 -7.89 3.84 15.91
C PRO A 1083 -6.39 4.07 15.66
N SER A 1084 -5.93 3.78 14.43
CA SER A 1084 -4.53 3.92 13.99
C SER A 1084 -4.30 5.01 12.93
N ASN A 1085 -5.36 5.58 12.37
CA ASN A 1085 -5.32 6.67 11.38
C ASN A 1085 -6.39 7.70 11.80
N ASN A 1086 -5.98 8.76 12.48
CA ASN A 1086 -6.85 9.86 12.88
C ASN A 1086 -6.12 11.20 12.80
N CYS A 1087 -6.89 12.29 12.73
CA CYS A 1087 -6.40 13.65 12.58
C CYS A 1087 -5.32 14.02 13.59
N SER A 1088 -5.43 13.55 14.84
CA SER A 1088 -4.48 13.85 15.90
C SER A 1088 -3.16 13.12 15.72
N GLN A 1089 -3.19 11.81 15.45
CA GLN A 1089 -1.99 11.01 15.22
C GLN A 1089 -1.22 11.46 13.98
N ASP A 1090 -1.91 11.72 12.87
CA ASP A 1090 -1.27 12.03 11.59
C ASP A 1090 -0.73 13.47 11.55
N SER A 1091 -1.46 14.42 12.16
CA SER A 1091 -0.95 15.78 12.36
C SER A 1091 0.34 15.77 13.19
N ASN A 1092 0.40 14.99 14.28
CA ASN A 1092 1.59 14.88 15.13
C ASN A 1092 2.77 14.19 14.43
N GLN A 1093 2.51 13.29 13.47
CA GLN A 1093 3.57 12.68 12.66
C GLN A 1093 4.29 13.70 11.77
N ALA A 1094 3.59 14.69 11.21
CA ALA A 1094 4.20 15.76 10.43
C ALA A 1094 5.20 16.59 11.27
N LEU A 1095 4.87 16.86 12.54
CA LEU A 1095 5.79 17.50 13.49
C LEU A 1095 7.06 16.66 13.70
N PHE A 1096 6.93 15.34 13.92
CA PHE A 1096 8.11 14.48 14.10
C PHE A 1096 8.97 14.38 12.85
N ALA A 1097 8.37 14.26 11.68
CA ALA A 1097 9.08 14.15 10.42
C ALA A 1097 9.91 15.41 10.12
N SER A 1098 9.37 16.60 10.40
CA SER A 1098 10.12 17.87 10.31
C SER A 1098 11.36 17.86 11.22
N LEU A 1099 11.19 17.47 12.48
CA LEU A 1099 12.27 17.45 13.48
C LEU A 1099 13.34 16.37 13.17
N GLN A 1100 12.93 15.22 12.63
CA GLN A 1100 13.86 14.13 12.29
C GLN A 1100 14.66 14.43 11.02
N THR A 1101 14.01 14.98 9.99
CA THR A 1101 14.67 15.39 8.74
C THR A 1101 15.79 16.39 9.06
N LEU A 1102 15.52 17.31 9.98
CA LEU A 1102 16.51 18.23 10.50
C LEU A 1102 17.67 17.51 11.21
N THR A 1103 17.36 16.60 12.14
CA THR A 1103 18.40 15.89 12.90
C THR A 1103 19.32 15.11 11.96
N ARG A 1104 18.77 14.39 10.98
CA ARG A 1104 19.53 13.60 9.99
C ARG A 1104 20.36 14.47 9.04
N GLY A 1105 19.79 15.59 8.57
CA GLY A 1105 20.50 16.52 7.68
C GLY A 1105 21.75 17.12 8.34
N VAL A 1106 21.74 17.21 9.67
CA VAL A 1106 22.80 17.81 10.47
C VAL A 1106 23.84 16.78 10.93
N SER A 1107 23.42 15.59 11.37
CA SER A 1107 24.34 14.50 11.80
C SER A 1107 25.27 13.99 10.68
N ASN A 1108 24.92 14.23 9.42
CA ASN A 1108 25.78 13.86 8.27
C ASN A 1108 26.89 14.90 7.98
N GLN A 1109 26.94 16.03 8.69
CA GLN A 1109 27.86 17.15 8.42
C GLN A 1109 28.44 17.80 9.69
N ASP A 1110 28.83 16.99 10.68
CA ASP A 1110 29.28 17.48 12.00
C ASP A 1110 30.35 18.58 11.94
N ALA A 1111 31.32 18.51 11.02
CA ALA A 1111 32.38 19.51 10.89
C ALA A 1111 31.89 20.89 10.39
N ALA A 1112 30.96 20.91 9.42
CA ALA A 1112 30.42 22.15 8.87
C ALA A 1112 29.44 22.83 9.83
N LEU A 1113 28.67 22.02 10.58
CA LEU A 1113 27.79 22.51 11.62
C LEU A 1113 28.58 23.18 12.76
N LEU A 1114 29.69 22.59 13.19
CA LEU A 1114 30.56 23.19 14.21
C LEU A 1114 31.12 24.53 13.75
N ALA A 1115 31.63 24.61 12.51
CA ALA A 1115 32.13 25.85 11.93
C ALA A 1115 31.02 26.92 11.77
N TRP A 1116 29.80 26.52 11.41
CA TRP A 1116 28.63 27.41 11.39
C TRP A 1116 28.25 27.88 12.79
N ALA A 1117 28.24 26.99 13.77
CA ALA A 1117 27.85 27.30 15.14
C ALA A 1117 28.82 28.29 15.80
N ASP A 1118 30.10 28.20 15.48
CA ASP A 1118 31.12 29.16 15.92
C ASP A 1118 30.92 30.55 15.31
N ARG A 1119 30.43 30.62 14.06
CA ARG A 1119 30.16 31.89 13.36
C ARG A 1119 28.79 32.51 13.71
N HIS A 1120 27.82 31.69 14.12
CA HIS A 1120 26.46 32.12 14.47
C HIS A 1120 26.05 31.59 15.86
N PRO A 1121 26.69 32.08 16.95
CA PRO A 1121 26.51 31.53 18.29
C PRO A 1121 25.07 31.63 18.81
N ASP A 1122 24.36 32.70 18.45
CA ASP A 1122 22.96 32.93 18.86
C ASP A 1122 22.01 31.92 18.18
N GLN A 1123 22.12 31.74 16.86
CA GLN A 1123 21.34 30.74 16.14
C GLN A 1123 21.71 29.31 16.58
N ALA A 1124 22.97 29.05 16.93
CA ALA A 1124 23.41 27.75 17.40
C ALA A 1124 22.83 27.37 18.78
N ALA A 1125 22.62 28.33 19.67
CA ALA A 1125 21.96 28.10 20.96
C ALA A 1125 20.50 27.69 20.77
N ASP A 1126 19.76 28.43 19.94
CA ASP A 1126 18.36 28.14 19.62
C ASP A 1126 18.20 26.82 18.85
N PHE A 1127 19.11 26.56 17.90
CA PHE A 1127 19.12 25.31 17.17
C PHE A 1127 19.30 24.10 18.10
N ARG A 1128 20.23 24.18 19.07
CA ARG A 1128 20.40 23.14 20.10
C ARG A 1128 19.17 23.00 21.00
N ARG A 1129 18.53 24.11 21.36
CA ARG A 1129 17.27 24.12 22.13
C ARG A 1129 16.16 23.38 21.36
N MET A 1130 16.02 23.65 20.07
CA MET A 1130 15.03 23.01 19.20
C MET A 1130 15.33 21.51 18.98
N LEU A 1131 16.59 21.10 18.82
CA LEU A 1131 16.95 19.68 18.78
C LEU A 1131 16.53 18.92 20.04
N ARG A 1132 16.76 19.50 21.22
CA ARG A 1132 16.32 18.91 22.49
C ARG A 1132 14.79 18.84 22.59
N LEU A 1133 14.10 19.92 22.20
CA LEU A 1133 12.63 19.93 22.12
C LEU A 1133 12.13 18.78 21.24
N GLY A 1134 12.77 18.54 20.09
CA GLY A 1134 12.37 17.45 19.20
C GLY A 1134 12.56 16.05 19.81
N GLN A 1135 13.66 15.83 20.52
CA GLN A 1135 13.91 14.57 21.24
C GLN A 1135 12.89 14.36 22.39
N ASP A 1136 12.57 15.41 23.14
CA ASP A 1136 11.61 15.37 24.23
C ASP A 1136 10.16 15.17 23.75
N LEU A 1137 9.78 15.84 22.66
CA LEU A 1137 8.49 15.62 22.00
C LEU A 1137 8.35 14.16 21.55
N LYS A 1138 9.38 13.61 20.89
CA LYS A 1138 9.40 12.22 20.43
C LYS A 1138 9.24 11.24 21.60
N SER A 1139 10.04 11.37 22.65
CA SER A 1139 9.98 10.47 23.82
C SER A 1139 8.66 10.57 24.58
N THR A 1140 8.04 11.76 24.63
CA THR A 1140 6.78 11.97 25.35
C THR A 1140 5.58 11.40 24.60
N LEU A 1141 5.50 11.66 23.30
CA LEU A 1141 4.35 11.34 22.46
C LEU A 1141 4.42 9.91 21.89
N GLN A 1142 5.62 9.32 21.79
CA GLN A 1142 5.84 7.94 21.35
C GLN A 1142 6.74 7.14 22.33
N PRO A 1143 6.29 6.87 23.58
CA PRO A 1143 7.11 6.31 24.64
C PRO A 1143 7.60 4.87 24.38
N MET A 1144 6.93 4.08 23.53
CA MET A 1144 7.32 2.71 23.17
C MET A 1144 8.13 2.62 21.88
N GLY A 1145 8.59 3.76 21.34
CA GLY A 1145 9.71 3.86 20.42
C GLY A 1145 9.67 2.92 19.21
N ASN A 1146 8.85 3.24 18.21
CA ASN A 1146 9.16 2.96 16.80
C ASN A 1146 8.36 3.94 15.93
N LEU A 1147 9.06 4.61 15.01
CA LEU A 1147 8.42 5.31 13.90
C LEU A 1147 7.68 4.28 13.05
N ARG A 1148 6.53 4.66 12.48
CA ARG A 1148 5.81 3.82 11.53
C ARG A 1148 6.76 3.57 10.33
N PRO A 1149 7.18 2.32 10.04
CA PRO A 1149 8.13 2.03 8.95
C PRO A 1149 7.63 2.51 7.59
N ASP A 1150 6.31 2.55 7.44
CA ASP A 1150 5.53 3.05 6.30
C ASP A 1150 5.96 4.46 5.86
N TRP A 1151 6.33 5.35 6.79
CA TRP A 1151 6.82 6.71 6.49
C TRP A 1151 8.27 6.75 6.01
N GLU A 1152 9.13 5.88 6.55
CA GLU A 1152 10.53 5.79 6.16
C GLU A 1152 10.70 5.25 4.73
N LYS A 1153 9.66 4.57 4.23
CA LYS A 1153 9.60 3.95 2.89
C LYS A 1153 8.65 4.64 1.91
N ASN A 1154 7.98 5.73 2.30
CA ASN A 1154 6.93 6.39 1.51
C ASN A 1154 5.69 5.50 1.18
N GLU A 1155 5.48 4.39 1.89
CA GLU A 1155 4.39 3.42 1.69
C GLU A 1155 3.22 3.69 2.65
N PHE A 1156 2.43 4.76 2.48
CA PHE A 1156 1.39 5.10 3.46
C PHE A 1156 0.01 4.55 3.06
N ASN A 1157 -0.37 3.40 3.59
CA ASN A 1157 -1.74 2.89 3.39
C ASN A 1157 -2.78 3.71 4.21
N LEU A 1158 -3.16 4.92 3.78
CA LEU A 1158 -4.19 5.76 4.44
C LEU A 1158 -5.61 5.21 4.26
N GLY A 1159 -5.86 4.41 3.22
CA GLY A 1159 -7.07 3.62 3.02
C GLY A 1159 -7.06 2.24 3.72
N SER A 1160 -6.24 2.03 4.76
CA SER A 1160 -6.23 0.78 5.52
C SER A 1160 -7.27 0.74 6.64
N THR A 1161 -8.12 -0.27 6.63
CA THR A 1161 -9.04 -0.55 7.74
C THR A 1161 -8.32 -1.30 8.86
N LEU A 1162 -8.91 -1.33 10.05
CA LEU A 1162 -8.42 -2.04 11.26
C LEU A 1162 -7.91 -3.47 11.00
N GLU A 1163 -8.40 -4.11 9.94
CA GLU A 1163 -8.12 -5.50 9.55
C GLU A 1163 -6.75 -5.71 8.89
N ASP A 1164 -6.07 -4.65 8.44
CA ASP A 1164 -4.86 -4.80 7.64
C ASP A 1164 -3.64 -5.28 8.44
N GLU A 1165 -3.52 -4.85 9.70
CA GLU A 1165 -2.55 -5.36 10.66
C GLU A 1165 -3.09 -5.24 12.11
N PRO A 1166 -4.12 -6.00 12.51
CA PRO A 1166 -4.87 -5.77 13.74
C PRO A 1166 -4.01 -5.78 15.01
N LEU A 1167 -3.01 -6.68 15.09
CA LEU A 1167 -2.04 -6.71 16.18
C LEU A 1167 -1.06 -5.52 16.13
N ARG A 1168 -0.56 -5.13 14.94
CA ARG A 1168 0.33 -3.96 14.83
C ARG A 1168 -0.44 -2.68 15.14
N ASN A 1169 -1.62 -2.47 14.58
CA ASN A 1169 -2.48 -1.31 14.78
C ASN A 1169 -2.97 -1.20 16.22
N LEU A 1170 -3.28 -2.32 16.89
CA LEU A 1170 -3.60 -2.32 18.32
C LEU A 1170 -2.37 -1.98 19.18
N ILE A 1171 -1.20 -2.57 18.90
CA ILE A 1171 0.06 -2.24 19.61
C ILE A 1171 0.47 -0.78 19.34
N MET A 1172 0.27 -0.26 18.13
CA MET A 1172 0.55 1.12 17.74
C MET A 1172 -0.43 2.11 18.41
N GLY A 1173 -1.72 1.77 18.48
CA GLY A 1173 -2.72 2.53 19.23
C GLY A 1173 -2.40 2.56 20.73
N LEU A 1174 -2.01 1.42 21.31
CA LEU A 1174 -1.57 1.35 22.71
C LEU A 1174 -0.25 2.09 22.96
N GLY A 1175 0.68 2.06 21.99
CA GLY A 1175 1.99 2.73 22.04
C GLY A 1175 1.94 4.25 21.88
N SER A 1176 0.85 4.79 21.31
CA SER A 1176 0.63 6.22 21.02
C SER A 1176 -0.61 6.80 21.72
N TRP A 1177 -1.06 6.19 22.82
CA TRP A 1177 -2.30 6.57 23.51
C TRP A 1177 -2.43 8.08 23.86
N ARG A 1178 -1.30 8.80 23.97
CA ARG A 1178 -1.25 10.25 24.22
C ARG A 1178 -1.58 11.13 23.01
N THR A 1179 -1.59 10.57 21.80
CA THR A 1179 -1.91 11.25 20.53
C THR A 1179 -3.22 10.77 19.90
N ILE A 1180 -3.96 9.87 20.54
CA ILE A 1180 -5.28 9.42 20.05
C ILE A 1180 -6.36 10.46 20.32
N LEU A 1181 -6.34 11.08 21.51
CA LEU A 1181 -7.36 12.03 21.91
C LEU A 1181 -6.96 13.45 21.50
N PRO A 1182 -7.77 14.14 20.67
CA PRO A 1182 -7.45 15.46 20.14
C PRO A 1182 -7.00 16.49 21.18
N ARG A 1183 -7.81 16.69 22.23
CA ARG A 1183 -7.49 17.63 23.31
C ARG A 1183 -6.24 17.22 24.09
N LYS A 1184 -6.07 15.91 24.34
CA LYS A 1184 -4.90 15.41 25.06
C LYS A 1184 -3.61 15.66 24.27
N ALA A 1185 -3.64 15.46 22.97
CA ALA A 1185 -2.49 15.71 22.10
C ALA A 1185 -2.09 17.19 22.15
N SER A 1186 -3.07 18.10 22.00
CA SER A 1186 -2.86 19.54 22.15
C SER A 1186 -2.21 19.89 23.50
N ASP A 1187 -2.80 19.41 24.60
CA ASP A 1187 -2.28 19.63 25.96
C ASP A 1187 -0.84 19.13 26.13
N VAL A 1188 -0.50 17.97 25.56
CA VAL A 1188 0.85 17.40 25.69
C VAL A 1188 1.86 18.18 24.84
N VAL A 1189 1.52 18.57 23.62
CA VAL A 1189 2.40 19.34 22.74
C VAL A 1189 2.71 20.70 23.38
N VAL A 1190 1.68 21.47 23.75
CA VAL A 1190 1.91 22.80 24.36
C VAL A 1190 2.72 22.68 25.66
N LYS A 1191 2.50 21.65 26.48
CA LYS A 1191 3.29 21.42 27.69
C LYS A 1191 4.77 21.28 27.40
N GLN A 1192 5.14 20.59 26.31
CA GLN A 1192 6.54 20.45 25.93
C GLN A 1192 7.10 21.78 25.44
N PHE A 1193 6.40 22.53 24.60
CA PHE A 1193 6.85 23.86 24.19
C PHE A 1193 7.04 24.80 25.39
N LEU A 1194 6.10 24.81 26.34
CA LEU A 1194 6.21 25.60 27.58
C LEU A 1194 7.43 25.21 28.43
N LYS A 1195 7.87 23.95 28.41
CA LYS A 1195 9.10 23.49 29.09
C LYS A 1195 10.35 24.15 28.50
N TYR A 1196 10.32 24.52 27.22
CA TYR A 1196 11.42 25.19 26.51
C TYR A 1196 11.20 26.70 26.39
N GLU A 1197 10.56 27.29 27.39
CA GLU A 1197 10.36 28.74 27.52
C GLU A 1197 9.45 29.36 26.44
N ALA A 1198 8.61 28.58 25.77
CA ALA A 1198 7.63 29.14 24.85
C ALA A 1198 6.62 30.03 25.58
N SER A 1199 6.12 31.04 24.85
CA SER A 1199 4.95 31.83 25.19
C SER A 1199 3.72 31.24 24.48
N ALA A 1200 2.55 31.26 25.13
CA ALA A 1200 1.33 30.70 24.55
C ALA A 1200 0.15 31.66 24.68
N TRP A 1201 -0.53 31.95 23.58
CA TRP A 1201 -1.76 32.73 23.56
C TRP A 1201 -2.95 31.80 23.33
N VAL A 1202 -3.90 31.75 24.27
CA VAL A 1202 -5.06 30.87 24.22
C VAL A 1202 -6.27 31.66 23.78
N LEU A 1203 -6.78 31.37 22.60
CA LEU A 1203 -7.96 31.98 21.99
C LEU A 1203 -9.11 30.99 22.04
N ARG A 1204 -10.20 31.36 22.70
CA ARG A 1204 -11.39 30.51 22.85
C ARG A 1204 -12.62 31.20 22.29
N THR A 1205 -13.43 30.44 21.58
CA THR A 1205 -14.80 30.82 21.21
C THR A 1205 -15.79 29.79 21.75
N SER A 1206 -17.01 30.22 22.05
CA SER A 1206 -18.06 29.31 22.52
C SER A 1206 -19.40 29.71 21.91
N GLN A 1207 -19.67 29.22 20.68
CA GLN A 1207 -20.91 29.50 19.93
C GLN A 1207 -21.22 31.00 19.84
N VAL A 1208 -20.45 31.69 19.01
CA VAL A 1208 -20.35 33.15 18.94
C VAL A 1208 -20.99 33.69 17.66
N GLY A 1209 -21.59 34.88 17.73
CA GLY A 1209 -22.36 35.49 16.65
C GLY A 1209 -23.69 35.96 17.20
N GLY A 1210 -24.79 35.63 16.51
CA GLY A 1210 -26.12 35.67 17.12
C GLY A 1210 -26.31 34.53 18.14
N TYR A 1211 -27.48 34.52 18.80
CA TYR A 1211 -27.78 33.61 19.90
C TYR A 1211 -28.87 32.60 19.53
N ASP A 1212 -28.54 31.31 19.46
CA ASP A 1212 -29.51 30.21 19.30
C ASP A 1212 -29.70 29.50 20.65
N PRO A 1213 -30.84 29.65 21.35
CA PRO A 1213 -31.07 29.01 22.65
C PRO A 1213 -31.18 27.47 22.59
N THR A 1214 -31.37 26.88 21.40
CA THR A 1214 -31.67 25.44 21.23
C THR A 1214 -30.44 24.55 21.15
N ILE A 1215 -29.24 25.12 21.12
CA ILE A 1215 -27.95 24.40 21.14
C ILE A 1215 -27.14 24.77 22.39
N GLU A 1216 -26.23 23.89 22.80
CA GLU A 1216 -25.29 24.16 23.90
C GLU A 1216 -23.88 23.67 23.54
N PRO A 1217 -22.80 24.31 24.02
CA PRO A 1217 -21.46 23.87 23.68
C PRO A 1217 -21.01 22.68 24.56
N ILE A 1218 -20.43 21.65 23.93
CA ILE A 1218 -19.87 20.49 24.62
C ILE A 1218 -18.34 20.54 24.58
N ALA A 1219 -17.66 20.39 25.72
CA ALA A 1219 -16.20 20.31 25.77
C ALA A 1219 -15.69 18.98 25.18
N PRO A 1220 -14.55 18.97 24.44
CA PRO A 1220 -13.91 17.72 24.06
C PRO A 1220 -13.26 17.04 25.27
N MET A 1221 -13.30 15.71 25.28
CA MET A 1221 -12.82 14.87 26.37
C MET A 1221 -11.29 14.92 26.51
N THR A 1222 -10.79 14.94 27.75
CA THR A 1222 -9.37 14.75 28.09
C THR A 1222 -9.25 14.03 29.44
N PHE A 1223 -8.16 13.27 29.65
CA PHE A 1223 -7.86 12.56 30.91
C PHE A 1223 -6.67 13.21 31.65
#